data_AF-A0A7W7MSF2-F1
#
_entry.id   AF-A0A7W7MSF2-F1
#
_cell.length_a   1.000
_cell.length_b   1.000
_cell.length_c   1.000
_cell.angle_alpha   90.00
_cell.angle_beta   90.00
_cell.angle_gamma   90.00
#
_symmetry.space_group_name_H-M   'P 1'
#
loop_
_entity.id
_entity.type
_entity.pdbx_description
1 polymer ?
#
loop_
_entity_poly.entity_id
_entity_poly.type
_entity_poly.pdbx_seq_one_letter_code
_entity_poly.pdbx_strand_id
1 'polypeptide(L)'
;MRIGRLRRAVTAGTALVVGAAGGTVAAVLGAGAATAASSVGGPITRSETLQRSQYWVDRGFTYTQTGTWAPDPQGKTYRRDCSGLVSMAWHLPDSRSTRTFLSWSGKQQLPSLHDLKAGDAVLRDGHIELFARWVNGNRHEDGAYVYSFNNPGETVQNPNAVNNYGKIGKDTWGELNTYIPVRYNNIADDGPPPGSPDNSVLREPNGAISLVVGGVPFHLTPAEYAELGSPPSTAVPEGTFASMPGIIANGTYVRTAGDGAIYVIAGSAKYHLNPSEYAALGAPPARNVPARLVAGLGAVPADNTFLRDPASTAIYQVVGGAKYHLNPSEYAGLGSPAATNVPAGFIARVTASVPVESAFMRDPGTTAIYQIVGGARYHLSPAEYSAMGSPAAINVPAGFINLTATVPRDGSFIRDITDGAIYQIVGGAKYHLSPSEYSALDSAPSTNVPHGLILSITATLPSSGYLRNPDSGAIYQAVNGAKYHLSAAEYAALGSPGAANVPVGFIDRLGTVPADNSFLRDISDTAIYQIVGGAKYHLTPAEFAALGGPAAVNVPHGFAAAITGTRPAGSLFLRDPVSTAIYQVVNGAKFHLNAAEYALLGGPAAINVPAGLLDLLGTQPTDGTLLRDVESTAIYSITAAGKHHLTPAEYAALPDQLTTNVTARFLATFPDA
;
A
#
# COMPACT_ATOMS: atom_id res chain seq x y z
N MET A 1 16.73 -36.44 -88.00
CA MET A 1 16.48 -37.86 -87.69
C MET A 1 15.10 -37.96 -87.02
N ARG A 2 14.11 -38.59 -87.69
CA ARG A 2 12.73 -39.00 -87.27
C ARG A 2 11.79 -37.90 -86.71
N ILE A 3 10.79 -37.38 -87.45
CA ILE A 3 9.44 -37.94 -87.77
C ILE A 3 8.68 -38.34 -86.48
N GLY A 4 7.47 -37.90 -86.13
CA GLY A 4 6.40 -37.15 -86.80
C GLY A 4 5.35 -36.66 -85.76
N ARG A 5 4.48 -35.69 -86.11
CA ARG A 5 3.05 -35.89 -86.51
C ARG A 5 2.18 -36.48 -85.36
N LEU A 6 0.99 -36.00 -84.97
CA LEU A 6 0.05 -34.99 -85.45
C LEU A 6 -1.21 -35.08 -84.52
N ARG A 7 -2.10 -34.08 -84.59
CA ARG A 7 -3.58 -34.07 -84.32
C ARG A 7 -4.00 -33.49 -82.96
N ARG A 8 -4.58 -32.27 -82.96
CA ARG A 8 -5.99 -31.86 -83.22
C ARG A 8 -6.76 -31.86 -81.88
N ALA A 9 -7.68 -30.96 -81.55
CA ALA A 9 -8.25 -29.73 -82.08
C ALA A 9 -9.04 -29.14 -80.87
N VAL A 10 -9.09 -27.81 -80.66
CA VAL A 10 -10.28 -26.93 -80.85
C VAL A 10 -11.54 -27.53 -80.19
N THR A 11 -12.26 -26.86 -79.29
CA THR A 11 -13.12 -25.71 -79.61
C THR A 11 -13.72 -25.06 -78.35
N ALA A 12 -13.90 -23.73 -78.43
CA ALA A 12 -15.03 -22.89 -77.97
C ALA A 12 -15.50 -23.01 -76.52
N GLY A 13 -15.55 -21.93 -75.75
CA GLY A 13 -16.45 -20.78 -75.94
C GLY A 13 -17.23 -20.65 -74.62
N THR A 14 -17.60 -19.49 -74.11
CA THR A 14 -18.07 -18.30 -74.82
C THR A 14 -18.09 -17.11 -73.84
N ALA A 15 -17.91 -15.90 -74.38
CA ALA A 15 -18.70 -14.68 -74.13
C ALA A 15 -18.67 -14.03 -72.73
N LEU A 16 -18.67 -12.70 -72.56
CA LEU A 16 -18.65 -11.51 -73.44
C LEU A 16 -18.63 -10.32 -72.40
N VAL A 17 -17.79 -9.28 -72.55
CA VAL A 17 -18.18 -7.90 -73.04
C VAL A 17 -18.78 -6.99 -71.95
N VAL A 18 -18.50 -5.68 -71.83
CA VAL A 18 -17.77 -4.68 -72.64
C VAL A 18 -17.58 -3.39 -71.82
N GLY A 19 -16.63 -2.55 -72.25
CA GLY A 19 -16.73 -1.07 -72.23
C GLY A 19 -15.86 -0.38 -71.17
N ALA A 20 -14.74 0.29 -71.48
CA ALA A 20 -14.54 1.55 -72.24
C ALA A 20 -15.30 2.73 -71.59
N ALA A 21 -14.76 3.93 -71.34
CA ALA A 21 -13.57 4.64 -71.80
C ALA A 21 -13.22 5.76 -70.78
N GLY A 22 -12.15 6.52 -71.03
CA GLY A 22 -11.50 7.43 -70.08
C GLY A 22 -12.20 8.75 -69.76
N GLY A 23 -11.56 9.53 -68.89
CA GLY A 23 -11.90 10.94 -68.67
C GLY A 23 -11.47 11.50 -67.31
N THR A 24 -10.65 12.56 -67.37
CA THR A 24 -10.50 13.67 -66.40
C THR A 24 -9.67 13.46 -65.11
N VAL A 25 -8.52 14.13 -65.12
CA VAL A 25 -7.88 14.68 -63.91
C VAL A 25 -8.81 15.78 -63.39
N ALA A 26 -9.44 15.54 -62.24
CA ALA A 26 -10.10 16.57 -61.45
C ALA A 26 -9.33 16.72 -60.13
N ALA A 27 -8.70 17.89 -59.96
CA ALA A 27 -8.26 18.33 -58.66
C ALA A 27 -9.49 18.48 -57.75
N VAL A 28 -9.57 17.66 -56.72
CA VAL A 28 -10.46 17.92 -55.57
C VAL A 28 -9.58 18.51 -54.48
N LEU A 29 -9.58 19.84 -54.38
CA LEU A 29 -9.33 20.51 -53.12
C LEU A 29 -10.44 20.05 -52.17
N GLY A 30 -10.04 19.29 -51.15
CA GLY A 30 -10.91 18.86 -50.08
C GLY A 30 -10.04 18.44 -48.90
N ALA A 31 -9.80 19.38 -47.99
CA ALA A 31 -9.57 19.02 -46.59
C ALA A 31 -10.84 18.28 -46.12
N GLY A 32 -10.85 16.96 -46.33
CA GLY A 32 -11.92 16.07 -45.89
C GLY A 32 -11.82 15.91 -44.39
N ALA A 33 -12.80 16.47 -43.70
CA ALA A 33 -12.95 16.47 -42.26
C ALA A 33 -12.85 15.06 -41.63
N ALA A 34 -12.21 15.05 -40.47
CA ALA A 34 -12.55 14.30 -39.26
C ALA A 34 -12.91 12.81 -39.41
N THR A 35 -11.97 11.99 -38.91
CA THR A 35 -12.24 10.82 -38.07
C THR A 35 -13.63 10.86 -37.42
N ALA A 36 -14.42 9.80 -37.62
CA ALA A 36 -15.82 9.63 -37.24
C ALA A 36 -16.28 10.53 -36.07
N ALA A 37 -17.02 11.59 -36.40
CA ALA A 37 -17.67 12.45 -35.42
C ALA A 37 -18.63 11.60 -34.56
N SER A 38 -18.56 11.74 -33.24
CA SER A 38 -19.59 11.24 -32.33
C SER A 38 -20.98 11.67 -32.78
N SER A 39 -22.00 10.88 -32.46
CA SER A 39 -23.39 11.33 -32.62
C SER A 39 -23.80 12.19 -31.42
N VAL A 40 -24.73 13.12 -31.64
CA VAL A 40 -25.28 13.97 -30.57
C VAL A 40 -25.80 13.11 -29.42
N GLY A 41 -25.25 13.28 -28.22
CA GLY A 41 -25.60 12.52 -27.01
C GLY A 41 -25.06 11.09 -26.96
N GLY A 42 -24.34 10.66 -28.00
CA GLY A 42 -23.73 9.33 -28.07
C GLY A 42 -22.38 9.24 -27.35
N PRO A 43 -21.71 8.09 -27.48
CA PRO A 43 -20.31 7.93 -27.09
C PRO A 43 -19.39 8.91 -27.81
N ILE A 44 -18.46 9.50 -27.06
CA ILE A 44 -17.49 10.47 -27.57
C ILE A 44 -16.11 10.20 -26.97
N THR A 45 -15.04 10.36 -27.75
CA THR A 45 -13.67 10.15 -27.25
C THR A 45 -13.13 11.39 -26.54
N ARG A 46 -12.08 11.22 -25.74
CA ARG A 46 -11.39 12.34 -25.07
C ARG A 46 -10.79 13.31 -26.09
N SER A 47 -10.09 12.80 -27.09
CA SER A 47 -9.52 13.60 -28.18
C SER A 47 -10.59 14.39 -28.93
N GLU A 48 -11.74 13.80 -29.25
CA GLU A 48 -12.84 14.52 -29.90
C GLU A 48 -13.37 15.63 -28.98
N THR A 49 -13.54 15.36 -27.69
CA THR A 49 -13.98 16.35 -26.70
C THR A 49 -13.05 17.56 -26.66
N LEU A 50 -11.73 17.35 -26.67
CA LEU A 50 -10.74 18.43 -26.72
C LEU A 50 -10.74 19.16 -28.06
N GLN A 51 -10.83 18.43 -29.19
CA GLN A 51 -10.91 19.04 -30.54
C GLN A 51 -12.13 19.94 -30.69
N ARG A 52 -13.28 19.50 -30.16
CA ARG A 52 -14.50 20.31 -30.14
C ARG A 52 -14.32 21.59 -29.33
N SER A 53 -13.62 21.51 -28.19
CA SER A 53 -13.28 22.69 -27.38
C SER A 53 -12.35 23.64 -28.11
N GLN A 54 -11.29 23.11 -28.73
CA GLN A 54 -10.34 23.87 -29.53
C GLN A 54 -11.00 24.53 -30.74
N TYR A 55 -12.01 23.90 -31.35
CA TYR A 55 -12.76 24.51 -32.44
C TYR A 55 -13.43 25.85 -32.03
N TRP A 56 -13.93 25.98 -30.81
CA TRP A 56 -14.45 27.26 -30.32
C TRP A 56 -13.35 28.29 -30.02
N VAL A 57 -12.16 27.84 -29.59
CA VAL A 57 -10.97 28.68 -29.45
C VAL A 57 -10.58 29.25 -30.83
N ASP A 58 -10.45 28.39 -31.83
CA ASP A 58 -9.99 28.75 -33.18
C ASP A 58 -10.95 29.69 -33.91
N ARG A 59 -12.25 29.58 -33.60
CA ARG A 59 -13.28 30.49 -34.14
C ARG A 59 -13.38 31.82 -33.39
N GLY A 60 -12.67 31.98 -32.27
CA GLY A 60 -12.65 33.21 -31.50
C GLY A 60 -14.04 33.61 -30.97
N PHE A 61 -14.90 32.64 -30.66
CA PHE A 61 -16.20 32.95 -30.09
C PHE A 61 -16.03 33.60 -28.72
N THR A 62 -16.80 34.66 -28.47
CA THR A 62 -16.79 35.36 -27.18
C THR A 62 -17.93 34.92 -26.29
N TYR A 63 -17.67 34.86 -24.98
CA TYR A 63 -18.66 34.55 -23.95
C TYR A 63 -19.77 35.60 -23.89
N THR A 64 -21.00 35.14 -23.71
CA THR A 64 -22.19 35.97 -23.45
C THR A 64 -23.28 35.18 -22.71
N GLN A 65 -23.87 35.79 -21.67
CA GLN A 65 -25.01 35.20 -20.95
C GLN A 65 -26.39 35.54 -21.55
N THR A 66 -26.45 36.51 -22.45
CA THR A 66 -27.69 37.08 -22.99
C THR A 66 -27.76 37.06 -24.52
N GLY A 67 -26.84 36.35 -25.17
CA GLY A 67 -26.61 36.44 -26.62
C GLY A 67 -26.95 35.19 -27.45
N THR A 68 -26.52 35.24 -28.71
CA THR A 68 -26.72 34.21 -29.75
C THR A 68 -25.90 32.95 -29.49
N TRP A 69 -26.46 31.80 -29.88
CA TRP A 69 -25.82 30.49 -29.79
C TRP A 69 -24.72 30.34 -30.85
N ALA A 70 -23.69 29.54 -30.58
CA ALA A 70 -22.62 29.22 -31.52
C ALA A 70 -22.73 27.78 -32.02
N PRO A 71 -22.44 27.51 -33.31
CA PRO A 71 -22.41 26.16 -33.83
C PRO A 71 -21.19 25.39 -33.31
N ASP A 72 -21.33 24.08 -33.17
CA ASP A 72 -20.24 23.12 -33.09
C ASP A 72 -19.69 22.81 -34.50
N PRO A 73 -18.68 21.92 -34.65
CA PRO A 73 -18.14 21.60 -35.97
C PRO A 73 -19.17 20.99 -36.94
N GLN A 74 -20.26 20.42 -36.45
CA GLN A 74 -21.32 19.77 -37.23
C GLN A 74 -22.57 20.66 -37.41
N GLY A 75 -22.53 21.91 -36.93
CA GLY A 75 -23.59 22.90 -37.11
C GLY A 75 -24.67 22.90 -36.03
N LYS A 76 -24.61 22.02 -35.02
CA LYS A 76 -25.52 22.07 -33.87
C LYS A 76 -25.13 23.23 -32.96
N THR A 77 -26.09 24.02 -32.52
CA THR A 77 -25.82 25.24 -31.76
C THR A 77 -25.89 25.01 -30.25
N TYR A 78 -25.05 25.74 -29.49
CA TYR A 78 -24.99 25.74 -28.02
C TYR A 78 -24.87 27.17 -27.50
N ARG A 79 -25.24 27.40 -26.22
CA ARG A 79 -25.07 28.72 -25.59
C ARG A 79 -23.59 29.08 -25.48
N ARG A 80 -23.25 30.35 -25.66
CA ARG A 80 -21.87 30.85 -25.51
C ARG A 80 -21.56 31.20 -24.05
N ASP A 81 -21.74 30.23 -23.17
CA ASP A 81 -21.41 30.34 -21.74
C ASP A 81 -20.51 29.16 -21.30
N CYS A 82 -20.06 29.14 -20.04
CA CYS A 82 -19.16 28.10 -19.51
C CYS A 82 -19.76 26.69 -19.68
N SER A 83 -21.03 26.53 -19.31
CA SER A 83 -21.76 25.27 -19.45
C SER A 83 -22.08 24.89 -20.89
N GLY A 84 -22.23 25.86 -21.79
CA GLY A 84 -22.45 25.65 -23.20
C GLY A 84 -21.19 25.20 -23.92
N LEU A 85 -20.02 25.69 -23.51
CA LEU A 85 -18.72 25.16 -23.96
C LEU A 85 -18.57 23.67 -23.61
N VAL A 86 -18.82 23.29 -22.37
CA VAL A 86 -18.73 21.87 -21.96
C VAL A 86 -19.84 21.02 -22.60
N SER A 87 -21.05 21.54 -22.74
CA SER A 87 -22.14 20.84 -23.46
C SER A 87 -21.77 20.60 -24.92
N MET A 88 -21.14 21.58 -25.57
CA MET A 88 -20.66 21.48 -26.94
C MET A 88 -19.51 20.48 -27.04
N ALA A 89 -18.54 20.55 -26.11
CA ALA A 89 -17.40 19.64 -26.06
C ALA A 89 -17.83 18.17 -25.90
N TRP A 90 -18.79 17.88 -25.02
CA TRP A 90 -19.37 16.53 -24.83
C TRP A 90 -20.43 16.14 -25.87
N HIS A 91 -20.68 16.99 -26.87
CA HIS A 91 -21.66 16.76 -27.94
C HIS A 91 -23.08 16.47 -27.43
N LEU A 92 -23.51 17.17 -26.38
CA LEU A 92 -24.78 16.88 -25.72
C LEU A 92 -26.00 17.26 -26.58
N PRO A 93 -27.15 16.57 -26.42
CA PRO A 93 -28.39 16.96 -27.09
C PRO A 93 -28.91 18.32 -26.63
N ASP A 94 -28.67 18.68 -25.37
CA ASP A 94 -29.08 19.94 -24.76
C ASP A 94 -27.86 20.78 -24.39
N SER A 95 -27.93 22.09 -24.63
CA SER A 95 -27.01 23.05 -24.01
C SER A 95 -27.40 23.22 -22.54
N ARG A 96 -26.74 22.53 -21.63
CA ARG A 96 -27.05 22.54 -20.18
C ARG A 96 -26.54 23.81 -19.51
N SER A 97 -27.13 24.19 -18.37
CA SER A 97 -26.61 25.23 -17.46
C SER A 97 -25.85 24.57 -16.32
N THR A 98 -25.06 25.32 -15.56
CA THR A 98 -24.36 24.78 -14.37
C THR A 98 -25.33 24.15 -13.36
N ARG A 99 -26.49 24.78 -13.13
CA ARG A 99 -27.56 24.23 -12.28
C ARG A 99 -28.12 22.91 -12.84
N THR A 100 -28.38 22.82 -14.15
CA THR A 100 -28.88 21.56 -14.72
C THR A 100 -27.77 20.52 -14.84
N PHE A 101 -26.49 20.91 -14.94
CA PHE A 101 -25.37 19.99 -14.83
C PHE A 101 -25.33 19.36 -13.44
N LEU A 102 -25.40 20.13 -12.34
CA LEU A 102 -25.31 19.60 -10.98
C LEU A 102 -26.26 18.42 -10.72
N SER A 103 -27.52 18.53 -11.13
CA SER A 103 -28.54 17.48 -10.95
C SER A 103 -28.63 16.45 -12.08
N TRP A 104 -27.89 16.61 -13.18
CA TRP A 104 -28.00 15.72 -14.33
C TRP A 104 -27.34 14.36 -14.09
N SER A 105 -28.08 13.29 -14.43
CA SER A 105 -27.65 11.89 -14.27
C SER A 105 -26.77 11.36 -15.41
N GLY A 106 -26.66 12.08 -16.53
CA GLY A 106 -25.80 11.68 -17.66
C GLY A 106 -24.31 11.93 -17.44
N LYS A 107 -23.92 12.36 -16.24
CA LYS A 107 -22.54 12.46 -15.77
C LYS A 107 -22.41 11.69 -14.45
N GLN A 108 -21.19 11.28 -14.13
CA GLN A 108 -20.81 10.77 -12.82
C GLN A 108 -19.88 11.78 -12.14
N GLN A 109 -20.01 11.93 -10.83
CA GLN A 109 -19.00 12.63 -10.04
C GLN A 109 -17.85 11.67 -9.76
N LEU A 110 -16.61 12.11 -9.99
CA LEU A 110 -15.42 11.33 -9.70
C LEU A 110 -15.11 11.39 -8.19
N PRO A 111 -14.49 10.34 -7.62
CA PRO A 111 -14.22 10.30 -6.19
C PRO A 111 -13.13 11.30 -5.78
N SER A 112 -12.22 11.67 -6.67
CA SER A 112 -11.17 12.65 -6.40
C SER A 112 -10.84 13.51 -7.62
N LEU A 113 -10.33 14.73 -7.38
CA LEU A 113 -9.75 15.58 -8.42
C LEU A 113 -8.59 14.87 -9.12
N HIS A 114 -7.85 14.02 -8.40
CA HIS A 114 -6.73 13.26 -8.96
C HIS A 114 -7.17 12.25 -10.04
N ASP A 115 -8.46 11.90 -10.12
CA ASP A 115 -8.99 10.97 -11.11
C ASP A 115 -9.33 11.64 -12.45
N LEU A 116 -9.17 12.97 -12.54
CA LEU A 116 -9.40 13.73 -13.77
C LEU A 116 -8.49 13.22 -14.89
N LYS A 117 -9.12 12.95 -16.02
CA LYS A 117 -8.51 12.64 -17.31
C LYS A 117 -8.98 13.69 -18.32
N ALA A 118 -8.20 13.88 -19.39
CA ALA A 118 -8.51 14.85 -20.43
C ALA A 118 -9.96 14.71 -20.96
N GLY A 119 -10.71 15.80 -21.06
CA GLY A 119 -12.12 15.78 -21.45
C GLY A 119 -13.12 15.52 -20.32
N ASP A 120 -12.66 15.27 -19.09
CA ASP A 120 -13.50 15.43 -17.90
C ASP A 120 -13.74 16.92 -17.61
N ALA A 121 -14.59 17.25 -16.65
CA ALA A 121 -14.86 18.62 -16.27
C ALA A 121 -14.78 18.84 -14.75
N VAL A 122 -14.47 20.06 -14.35
CA VAL A 122 -14.59 20.53 -12.97
C VAL A 122 -15.85 21.40 -12.86
N LEU A 123 -16.73 21.10 -11.91
CA LEU A 123 -18.07 21.66 -11.80
C LEU A 123 -18.30 22.22 -10.39
N ARG A 124 -18.89 23.41 -10.30
CA ARG A 124 -19.44 23.96 -9.05
C ARG A 124 -20.71 24.75 -9.36
N ASP A 125 -21.42 25.19 -8.33
CA ASP A 125 -22.53 26.10 -8.57
C ASP A 125 -22.02 27.41 -9.21
N GLY A 126 -22.63 27.81 -10.31
CA GLY A 126 -22.23 28.98 -11.08
C GLY A 126 -21.10 28.80 -12.10
N HIS A 127 -20.31 27.71 -12.10
CA HIS A 127 -19.23 27.54 -13.09
C HIS A 127 -18.87 26.08 -13.43
N ILE A 128 -18.40 25.86 -14.66
CA ILE A 128 -17.90 24.56 -15.14
C ILE A 128 -16.81 24.77 -16.19
N GLU A 129 -15.76 23.96 -16.12
CA GLU A 129 -14.62 24.02 -17.03
C GLU A 129 -14.22 22.63 -17.49
N LEU A 130 -13.68 22.52 -18.71
CA LEU A 130 -13.23 21.25 -19.26
C LEU A 130 -11.75 21.03 -18.95
N PHE A 131 -11.43 19.96 -18.24
CA PHE A 131 -10.06 19.58 -17.92
C PHE A 131 -9.31 19.11 -19.17
N ALA A 132 -8.15 19.70 -19.44
CA ALA A 132 -7.30 19.33 -20.57
C ALA A 132 -6.17 18.39 -20.13
N ARG A 133 -5.35 18.80 -19.15
CA ARG A 133 -4.21 18.03 -18.62
C ARG A 133 -3.69 18.62 -17.33
N TRP A 134 -2.98 17.82 -16.53
CA TRP A 134 -2.22 18.33 -15.39
C TRP A 134 -1.06 19.21 -15.85
N VAL A 135 -0.71 20.22 -15.04
CA VAL A 135 0.53 20.98 -15.21
C VAL A 135 1.73 20.03 -15.07
N ASN A 136 1.63 19.11 -14.11
CA ASN A 136 2.60 18.05 -13.85
C ASN A 136 1.86 16.73 -13.61
N GLY A 137 2.08 15.73 -14.47
CA GLY A 137 1.39 14.44 -14.39
C GLY A 137 1.76 13.57 -13.18
N ASN A 138 2.86 13.89 -12.47
CA ASN A 138 3.30 13.17 -11.28
C ASN A 138 3.01 13.93 -9.98
N ARG A 139 2.53 15.18 -10.08
CA ARG A 139 2.24 16.06 -8.94
C ARG A 139 1.08 16.98 -9.29
N HIS A 140 -0.14 16.50 -9.07
CA HIS A 140 -1.36 17.21 -9.48
C HIS A 140 -1.57 18.54 -8.74
N GLU A 141 -0.92 18.72 -7.59
CA GLU A 141 -0.93 19.92 -6.77
C GLU A 141 -0.29 21.14 -7.46
N ASP A 142 0.42 20.94 -8.58
CA ASP A 142 0.94 22.02 -9.42
C ASP A 142 -0.17 22.72 -10.26
N GLY A 143 -1.39 22.17 -10.24
CA GLY A 143 -2.56 22.68 -10.94
C GLY A 143 -2.84 21.98 -12.27
N ALA A 144 -3.84 22.46 -12.99
CA ALA A 144 -4.30 21.89 -14.25
C ALA A 144 -4.44 22.94 -15.33
N TYR A 145 -4.27 22.52 -16.59
CA TYR A 145 -4.68 23.29 -17.75
C TYR A 145 -6.11 22.88 -18.17
N VAL A 146 -6.91 23.87 -18.56
CA VAL A 146 -8.35 23.76 -18.79
C VAL A 146 -8.79 24.51 -20.05
N TYR A 147 -9.96 24.17 -20.57
CA TYR A 147 -10.74 25.04 -21.46
C TYR A 147 -11.84 25.70 -20.66
N SER A 148 -11.83 27.03 -20.59
CA SER A 148 -12.74 27.78 -19.73
C SER A 148 -13.27 29.05 -20.39
N PHE A 149 -14.50 29.41 -20.01
CA PHE A 149 -15.24 30.55 -20.53
C PHE A 149 -15.77 31.35 -19.34
N ASN A 150 -15.15 32.50 -19.04
CA ASN A 150 -15.32 33.14 -17.73
C ASN A 150 -16.14 34.44 -17.78
N ASN A 151 -15.76 35.40 -18.64
CA ASN A 151 -16.31 36.75 -18.59
C ASN A 151 -16.96 37.22 -19.91
N PRO A 152 -18.01 38.06 -19.88
CA PRO A 152 -18.55 38.71 -21.07
C PRO A 152 -17.47 39.34 -21.97
N GLY A 153 -17.50 38.99 -23.26
CA GLY A 153 -16.54 39.48 -24.27
C GLY A 153 -15.22 38.68 -24.35
N GLU A 154 -14.98 37.75 -23.43
CA GLU A 154 -13.79 36.92 -23.39
C GLU A 154 -13.89 35.74 -24.37
N THR A 155 -12.80 35.45 -25.10
CA THR A 155 -12.64 34.22 -25.90
C THR A 155 -12.20 33.05 -25.03
N VAL A 156 -12.47 31.81 -25.45
CA VAL A 156 -12.17 30.61 -24.65
C VAL A 156 -10.71 30.61 -24.19
N GLN A 157 -10.50 30.57 -22.88
CA GLN A 157 -9.19 30.29 -22.30
C GLN A 157 -8.82 28.84 -22.62
N ASN A 158 -7.61 28.60 -23.11
CA ASN A 158 -7.17 27.29 -23.58
C ASN A 158 -5.79 26.95 -22.98
N PRO A 159 -5.36 25.66 -23.02
CA PRO A 159 -4.13 25.21 -22.37
C PRO A 159 -2.83 25.66 -23.05
N ASN A 160 -2.89 26.21 -24.26
CA ASN A 160 -1.74 26.36 -25.16
C ASN A 160 -1.39 27.82 -25.47
N ALA A 161 -2.35 28.75 -25.41
CA ALA A 161 -2.15 30.14 -25.76
C ALA A 161 -2.99 31.08 -24.89
N VAL A 162 -2.51 32.31 -24.73
CA VAL A 162 -3.29 33.37 -24.09
C VAL A 162 -4.45 33.80 -24.99
N ASN A 163 -5.62 34.00 -24.39
CA ASN A 163 -6.81 34.48 -25.09
C ASN A 163 -6.77 36.00 -25.33
N ASN A 164 -7.84 36.57 -25.90
CA ASN A 164 -7.96 38.01 -26.15
C ASN A 164 -7.88 38.91 -24.90
N TYR A 165 -7.99 38.35 -23.70
CA TYR A 165 -7.85 39.05 -22.41
C TYR A 165 -6.49 38.77 -21.75
N GLY A 166 -5.56 38.13 -22.45
CA GLY A 166 -4.22 37.82 -21.95
C GLY A 166 -4.19 36.68 -20.92
N LYS A 167 -5.22 35.82 -20.89
CA LYS A 167 -5.36 34.71 -19.95
C LYS A 167 -5.12 33.36 -20.63
N ILE A 168 -4.35 32.49 -19.98
CA ILE A 168 -4.21 31.08 -20.34
C ILE A 168 -5.17 30.25 -19.48
N GLY A 169 -5.75 29.20 -20.03
CA GLY A 169 -6.66 28.30 -19.30
C GLY A 169 -5.87 27.44 -18.33
N LYS A 170 -5.67 27.94 -17.11
CA LYS A 170 -4.91 27.27 -16.05
C LYS A 170 -5.53 27.56 -14.69
N ASP A 171 -5.84 26.49 -13.97
CA ASP A 171 -6.28 26.53 -12.59
C ASP A 171 -5.15 26.09 -11.65
N THR A 172 -5.01 26.81 -10.55
CA THR A 172 -4.19 26.39 -9.42
C THR A 172 -4.87 25.26 -8.64
N TRP A 173 -4.10 24.51 -7.84
CA TRP A 173 -4.69 23.50 -6.96
C TRP A 173 -5.73 24.09 -5.99
N GLY A 174 -5.49 25.30 -5.48
CA GLY A 174 -6.45 26.00 -4.62
C GLY A 174 -7.78 26.26 -5.32
N GLU A 175 -7.77 26.63 -6.59
CA GLU A 175 -8.98 26.83 -7.40
C GLU A 175 -9.67 25.50 -7.69
N LEU A 176 -8.93 24.47 -8.10
CA LEU A 176 -9.49 23.13 -8.38
C LEU A 176 -10.23 22.55 -7.18
N ASN A 177 -9.73 22.73 -5.96
CA ASN A 177 -10.37 22.26 -4.72
C ASN A 177 -11.74 22.89 -4.42
N THR A 178 -12.13 23.94 -5.16
CA THR A 178 -13.48 24.53 -5.05
C THR A 178 -14.52 23.86 -5.94
N TYR A 179 -14.10 22.91 -6.80
CA TYR A 179 -14.97 22.19 -7.72
C TYR A 179 -15.14 20.73 -7.33
N ILE A 180 -16.23 20.13 -7.80
CA ILE A 180 -16.37 18.67 -7.89
C ILE A 180 -15.89 18.20 -9.28
N PRO A 181 -15.07 17.13 -9.35
CA PRO A 181 -14.70 16.53 -10.63
C PRO A 181 -15.87 15.70 -11.17
N VAL A 182 -16.20 15.88 -12.45
CA VAL A 182 -17.29 15.17 -13.12
C VAL A 182 -16.85 14.62 -14.46
N ARG A 183 -17.41 13.47 -14.84
CA ARG A 183 -17.15 12.78 -16.09
C ARG A 183 -18.46 12.49 -16.81
N TYR A 184 -18.53 12.78 -18.11
CA TYR A 184 -19.67 12.40 -18.93
C TYR A 184 -19.79 10.87 -19.03
N ASN A 185 -20.98 10.31 -18.84
CA ASN A 185 -21.14 8.84 -18.77
C ASN A 185 -20.79 8.15 -20.08
N ASN A 186 -20.94 8.84 -21.22
CA ASN A 186 -20.62 8.29 -22.54
C ASN A 186 -19.25 8.73 -23.04
N ILE A 187 -18.37 9.30 -22.20
CA ILE A 187 -16.99 9.56 -22.61
C ILE A 187 -16.20 8.26 -22.61
N ALA A 188 -15.52 8.00 -23.72
CA ALA A 188 -14.59 6.88 -23.86
C ALA A 188 -13.16 7.42 -23.83
N ASP A 189 -12.26 6.67 -23.18
CA ASP A 189 -10.82 6.89 -23.36
C ASP A 189 -10.50 6.76 -24.86
N ASP A 190 -9.52 7.54 -25.35
CA ASP A 190 -9.08 7.40 -26.73
C ASP A 190 -8.59 5.96 -26.94
N GLY A 191 -9.24 5.24 -27.86
CA GLY A 191 -8.55 4.18 -28.56
C GLY A 191 -7.44 4.80 -29.41
N PRO A 192 -6.46 4.01 -29.88
CA PRO A 192 -5.64 4.49 -30.99
C PRO A 192 -6.59 4.98 -32.12
N PRO A 193 -6.24 6.06 -32.85
CA PRO A 193 -7.16 6.79 -33.74
C PRO A 193 -8.01 5.85 -34.60
N PRO A 194 -9.25 6.16 -35.01
CA PRO A 194 -10.05 5.26 -35.84
C PRO A 194 -9.26 4.80 -37.08
N GLY A 195 -8.89 3.51 -37.13
CA GLY A 195 -8.03 2.94 -38.18
C GLY A 195 -6.53 2.85 -37.86
N SER A 196 -6.06 3.39 -36.76
CA SER A 196 -4.75 3.11 -36.17
C SER A 196 -4.91 1.91 -35.23
N PRO A 197 -4.46 0.71 -35.59
CA PRO A 197 -4.43 -0.40 -34.66
C PRO A 197 -3.46 -0.09 -33.50
N ASP A 198 -3.71 -0.72 -32.35
CA ASP A 198 -2.65 -0.99 -31.38
C ASP A 198 -1.49 -1.60 -32.18
N ASN A 199 -0.25 -1.12 -32.01
CA ASN A 199 0.89 -1.33 -32.94
C ASN A 199 1.00 -0.34 -34.12
N SER A 200 0.50 0.89 -34.00
CA SER A 200 0.78 1.99 -34.95
C SER A 200 2.01 2.80 -34.52
N VAL A 201 2.71 3.38 -35.50
CA VAL A 201 3.68 4.45 -35.24
C VAL A 201 3.01 5.76 -35.59
N LEU A 202 2.97 6.67 -34.64
CA LEU A 202 2.26 7.94 -34.74
C LEU A 202 3.26 9.08 -34.76
N ARG A 203 2.92 10.17 -35.46
CA ARG A 203 3.74 11.37 -35.58
C ARG A 203 2.91 12.61 -35.36
N GLU A 204 3.32 13.45 -34.41
CA GLU A 204 2.74 14.77 -34.20
C GLU A 204 3.39 15.83 -35.10
N PRO A 205 2.74 17.00 -35.32
CA PRO A 205 3.26 18.07 -36.17
C PRO A 205 4.59 18.66 -35.68
N ASN A 206 4.85 18.58 -34.37
CA ASN A 206 6.12 18.97 -33.73
C ASN A 206 7.30 18.04 -34.08
N GLY A 207 7.06 16.96 -34.84
CA GLY A 207 8.07 15.99 -35.27
C GLY A 207 8.26 14.81 -34.32
N ALA A 208 7.61 14.79 -33.16
CA ALA A 208 7.68 13.68 -32.22
C ALA A 208 7.07 12.40 -32.84
N ILE A 209 7.79 11.29 -32.71
CA ILE A 209 7.38 9.97 -33.19
C ILE A 209 7.18 9.08 -31.97
N SER A 210 6.04 8.42 -31.86
CA SER A 210 5.78 7.45 -30.81
C SER A 210 5.27 6.14 -31.36
N LEU A 211 5.77 5.03 -30.81
CA LEU A 211 5.23 3.70 -31.02
C LEU A 211 4.11 3.46 -30.00
N VAL A 212 2.92 3.08 -30.46
CA VAL A 212 1.83 2.68 -29.56
C VAL A 212 2.01 1.23 -29.13
N VAL A 213 2.13 0.99 -27.82
CA VAL A 213 2.31 -0.33 -27.21
C VAL A 213 1.26 -0.53 -26.12
N GLY A 214 0.29 -1.43 -26.37
CA GLY A 214 -0.80 -1.69 -25.42
C GLY A 214 -1.58 -0.42 -25.09
N GLY A 215 -1.82 0.42 -26.09
CA GLY A 215 -2.48 1.73 -25.96
C GLY A 215 -1.60 2.91 -25.51
N VAL A 216 -0.36 2.69 -25.07
CA VAL A 216 0.51 3.76 -24.55
C VAL A 216 1.48 4.27 -25.63
N PRO A 217 1.67 5.60 -25.78
CA PRO A 217 2.66 6.15 -26.68
C PRO A 217 4.06 6.07 -26.07
N PHE A 218 4.94 5.31 -26.71
CA PHE A 218 6.35 5.27 -26.37
C PHE A 218 7.15 6.14 -27.35
N HIS A 219 7.66 7.27 -26.87
CA HIS A 219 8.47 8.17 -27.69
C HIS A 219 9.74 7.47 -28.18
N LEU A 220 9.96 7.50 -29.48
CA LEU A 220 11.12 6.91 -30.14
C LEU A 220 12.17 7.98 -30.43
N THR A 221 13.40 7.71 -30.02
CA THR A 221 14.54 8.46 -30.56
C THR A 221 14.75 8.13 -32.04
N PRO A 222 15.45 8.97 -32.82
CA PRO A 222 15.76 8.67 -34.22
C PRO A 222 16.48 7.32 -34.42
N ALA A 223 17.36 6.94 -33.49
CA ALA A 223 18.07 5.67 -33.52
C ALA A 223 17.13 4.48 -33.28
N GLU A 224 16.23 4.57 -32.29
CA GLU A 224 15.22 3.54 -32.01
C GLU A 224 14.22 3.41 -33.15
N TYR A 225 13.82 4.52 -33.78
CA TYR A 225 12.96 4.47 -34.96
C TYR A 225 13.65 3.77 -36.15
N ALA A 226 14.96 4.00 -36.34
CA ALA A 226 15.76 3.30 -37.33
C ALA A 226 15.97 1.81 -37.00
N GLU A 227 16.20 1.46 -35.73
CA GLU A 227 16.30 0.07 -35.23
C GLU A 227 15.04 -0.75 -35.56
N LEU A 228 13.86 -0.11 -35.45
CA LEU A 228 12.58 -0.71 -35.82
C LEU A 228 12.36 -0.81 -37.34
N GLY A 229 13.34 -0.41 -38.16
CA GLY A 229 13.27 -0.44 -39.62
C GLY A 229 12.56 0.78 -40.23
N SER A 230 12.48 1.91 -39.51
CA SER A 230 11.79 3.13 -39.94
C SER A 230 10.36 2.88 -40.45
N PRO A 231 9.51 2.19 -39.66
CA PRO A 231 8.18 1.80 -40.09
C PRO A 231 7.33 3.04 -40.43
N PRO A 232 6.40 2.96 -41.39
CA PRO A 232 5.53 4.09 -41.75
C PRO A 232 4.84 4.69 -40.53
N SER A 233 4.87 6.02 -40.40
CA SER A 233 4.21 6.76 -39.32
C SER A 233 2.93 7.44 -39.81
N THR A 234 1.85 7.34 -39.04
CA THR A 234 0.60 8.07 -39.26
C THR A 234 0.66 9.44 -38.60
N ALA A 235 0.38 10.50 -39.36
CA ALA A 235 0.27 11.84 -38.80
C ALA A 235 -0.97 11.96 -37.90
N VAL A 236 -0.80 12.53 -36.71
CA VAL A 236 -1.88 12.77 -35.74
C VAL A 236 -1.86 14.24 -35.27
N PRO A 237 -2.98 14.78 -34.77
CA PRO A 237 -3.02 16.13 -34.21
C PRO A 237 -2.03 16.32 -33.04
N GLU A 238 -1.58 17.55 -32.84
CA GLU A 238 -0.76 17.89 -31.68
C GLU A 238 -1.51 17.64 -30.36
N GLY A 239 -0.81 17.10 -29.37
CA GLY A 239 -1.38 16.76 -28.06
C GLY A 239 -2.04 15.37 -28.01
N THR A 240 -2.03 14.60 -29.10
CA THR A 240 -2.52 13.22 -29.13
C THR A 240 -1.77 12.35 -28.12
N PHE A 241 -0.44 12.44 -28.03
CA PHE A 241 0.31 11.62 -27.08
C PHE A 241 -0.04 11.95 -25.63
N ALA A 242 -0.37 13.21 -25.33
CA ALA A 242 -0.76 13.64 -24.00
C ALA A 242 -2.18 13.16 -23.61
N SER A 243 -3.04 12.82 -24.58
CA SER A 243 -4.39 12.31 -24.31
C SER A 243 -4.46 10.78 -24.23
N MET A 244 -3.43 10.08 -24.70
CA MET A 244 -3.36 8.61 -24.68
C MET A 244 -3.12 8.06 -23.26
N PRO A 245 -3.49 6.78 -23.01
CA PRO A 245 -3.22 6.09 -21.75
C PRO A 245 -1.73 6.14 -21.34
N GLY A 246 -1.47 6.22 -20.03
CA GLY A 246 -0.13 6.14 -19.45
C GLY A 246 0.28 4.76 -18.93
N ILE A 247 -0.63 3.78 -18.97
CA ILE A 247 -0.42 2.42 -18.43
C ILE A 247 -0.61 1.41 -19.56
N ILE A 248 0.37 0.53 -19.76
CA ILE A 248 0.32 -0.49 -20.82
C ILE A 248 -0.78 -1.49 -20.49
N ALA A 249 -1.66 -1.74 -21.45
CA ALA A 249 -2.72 -2.72 -21.31
C ALA A 249 -2.18 -4.10 -20.91
N ASN A 250 -2.84 -4.73 -19.94
CA ASN A 250 -2.45 -6.06 -19.50
C ASN A 250 -2.67 -7.09 -20.61
N GLY A 251 -1.75 -8.04 -20.74
CA GLY A 251 -1.76 -9.03 -21.81
C GLY A 251 -1.08 -8.54 -23.10
N THR A 252 -0.39 -7.39 -23.05
CA THR A 252 0.46 -6.94 -24.16
C THR A 252 1.70 -7.82 -24.27
N TYR A 253 2.02 -8.26 -25.49
CA TYR A 253 3.24 -9.01 -25.79
C TYR A 253 4.20 -8.15 -26.62
N VAL A 254 5.44 -8.06 -26.16
CA VAL A 254 6.49 -7.29 -26.84
C VAL A 254 7.68 -8.18 -27.15
N ARG A 255 8.41 -7.83 -28.20
CA ARG A 255 9.63 -8.49 -28.66
C ARG A 255 10.72 -7.44 -28.78
N THR A 256 11.85 -7.61 -28.12
CA THR A 256 12.97 -6.68 -28.27
C THR A 256 13.60 -6.83 -29.66
N ALA A 257 13.79 -5.71 -30.36
CA ALA A 257 14.27 -5.71 -31.75
C ALA A 257 15.72 -6.22 -31.88
N GLY A 258 16.59 -5.95 -30.90
CA GLY A 258 18.00 -6.36 -30.93
C GLY A 258 18.28 -7.85 -30.73
N ASP A 259 17.57 -8.52 -29.81
CA ASP A 259 17.82 -9.92 -29.41
C ASP A 259 16.65 -10.88 -29.65
N GLY A 260 15.48 -10.36 -30.04
CA GLY A 260 14.28 -11.15 -30.28
C GLY A 260 13.60 -11.70 -29.02
N ALA A 261 14.03 -11.31 -27.82
CA ALA A 261 13.45 -11.79 -26.57
C ALA A 261 11.98 -11.32 -26.43
N ILE A 262 11.10 -12.23 -26.01
CA ILE A 262 9.65 -11.98 -25.94
C ILE A 262 9.23 -11.80 -24.49
N TYR A 263 8.40 -10.80 -24.23
CA TYR A 263 7.89 -10.49 -22.90
C TYR A 263 6.37 -10.38 -22.92
N VAL A 264 5.73 -10.87 -21.86
CA VAL A 264 4.34 -10.53 -21.52
C VAL A 264 4.32 -9.40 -20.50
N ILE A 265 3.35 -8.49 -20.62
CA ILE A 265 3.16 -7.35 -19.73
C ILE A 265 1.84 -7.50 -18.97
N ALA A 266 1.91 -7.39 -17.64
CA ALA A 266 0.74 -7.32 -16.76
C ALA A 266 1.05 -6.38 -15.59
N GLY A 267 0.15 -5.43 -15.30
CA GLY A 267 0.33 -4.41 -14.27
C GLY A 267 1.55 -3.54 -14.52
N SER A 268 1.85 -3.22 -15.79
CA SER A 268 3.12 -2.57 -16.21
C SER A 268 4.41 -3.29 -15.81
N ALA A 269 4.32 -4.56 -15.39
CA ALA A 269 5.48 -5.40 -15.15
C ALA A 269 5.73 -6.34 -16.32
N LYS A 270 7.01 -6.62 -16.58
CA LYS A 270 7.48 -7.49 -17.64
C LYS A 270 7.86 -8.87 -17.12
N TYR A 271 7.61 -9.89 -17.95
CA TYR A 271 8.15 -11.23 -17.75
C TYR A 271 8.69 -11.78 -19.06
N HIS A 272 9.97 -12.15 -19.06
CA HIS A 272 10.62 -12.77 -20.21
C HIS A 272 10.10 -14.20 -20.38
N LEU A 273 9.53 -14.49 -21.54
CA LEU A 273 9.00 -15.80 -21.88
C LEU A 273 10.08 -16.65 -22.51
N ASN A 274 10.29 -17.84 -21.97
CA ASN A 274 11.03 -18.86 -22.70
C ASN A 274 10.16 -19.44 -23.85
N PRO A 275 10.77 -20.15 -24.84
CA PRO A 275 10.03 -20.68 -25.98
C PRO A 275 8.85 -21.59 -25.63
N SER A 276 8.97 -22.39 -24.56
CA SER A 276 7.90 -23.29 -24.12
C SER A 276 6.73 -22.55 -23.48
N GLU A 277 7.01 -21.53 -22.66
CA GLU A 277 5.98 -20.66 -22.07
C GLU A 277 5.23 -19.88 -23.15
N TYR A 278 5.95 -19.31 -24.12
CA TYR A 278 5.34 -18.57 -25.22
C TYR A 278 4.44 -19.47 -26.08
N ALA A 279 4.87 -20.69 -26.38
CA ALA A 279 4.06 -21.68 -27.09
C ALA A 279 2.81 -22.10 -26.28
N ALA A 280 2.94 -22.32 -24.96
CA ALA A 280 1.82 -22.66 -24.08
C ALA A 280 0.75 -21.56 -24.00
N LEU A 281 1.15 -20.29 -24.19
CA LEU A 281 0.24 -19.16 -24.30
C LEU A 281 -0.38 -19.00 -25.70
N GLY A 282 -0.10 -19.91 -26.63
CA GLY A 282 -0.60 -19.90 -28.01
C GLY A 282 0.21 -19.04 -28.96
N ALA A 283 1.47 -18.73 -28.63
CA ALA A 283 2.37 -17.88 -29.41
C ALA A 283 1.72 -16.55 -29.89
N PRO A 284 1.13 -15.76 -28.97
CA PRO A 284 0.40 -14.56 -29.32
C PRO A 284 1.29 -13.54 -30.05
N PRO A 285 0.77 -12.75 -30.98
CA PRO A 285 1.57 -11.79 -31.74
C PRO A 285 2.29 -10.82 -30.79
N ALA A 286 3.62 -10.74 -30.92
CA ALA A 286 4.45 -9.86 -30.12
C ALA A 286 4.95 -8.67 -30.95
N ARG A 287 4.89 -7.46 -30.39
CA ARG A 287 5.29 -6.22 -31.05
C ARG A 287 6.79 -5.97 -30.91
N ASN A 288 7.48 -5.71 -32.03
CA ASN A 288 8.86 -5.26 -31.97
C ASN A 288 8.96 -3.90 -31.27
N VAL A 289 9.77 -3.83 -30.20
CA VAL A 289 10.01 -2.63 -29.40
C VAL A 289 11.51 -2.44 -29.16
N PRO A 290 11.97 -1.20 -28.91
CA PRO A 290 13.34 -0.97 -28.46
C PRO A 290 13.59 -1.56 -27.07
N ALA A 291 14.83 -1.98 -26.80
CA ALA A 291 15.22 -2.53 -25.50
C ALA A 291 14.95 -1.58 -24.32
N ARG A 292 15.00 -0.26 -24.54
CA ARG A 292 14.73 0.76 -23.53
C ARG A 292 13.31 0.68 -22.97
N LEU A 293 12.32 0.36 -23.80
CA LEU A 293 10.93 0.20 -23.34
C LEU A 293 10.87 -0.90 -22.28
N VAL A 294 11.41 -2.07 -22.61
CA VAL A 294 11.41 -3.23 -21.71
C VAL A 294 12.24 -2.95 -20.47
N ALA A 295 13.41 -2.31 -20.59
CA ALA A 295 14.25 -1.95 -19.46
C ALA A 295 13.50 -1.07 -18.43
N GLY A 296 12.64 -0.16 -18.89
CA GLY A 296 11.84 0.72 -18.02
C GLY A 296 10.67 0.09 -17.28
N LEU A 297 10.25 -1.14 -17.65
CA LEU A 297 9.10 -1.81 -17.01
C LEU A 297 9.47 -2.47 -15.67
N GLY A 298 8.51 -2.53 -14.74
CA GLY A 298 8.68 -3.20 -13.44
C GLY A 298 8.85 -4.72 -13.56
N ALA A 299 9.28 -5.36 -12.47
CA ALA A 299 9.35 -6.84 -12.38
C ALA A 299 8.16 -7.45 -11.63
N VAL A 300 7.51 -6.68 -10.77
CA VAL A 300 6.33 -7.05 -9.98
C VAL A 300 5.14 -6.26 -10.50
N PRO A 301 4.01 -6.90 -10.85
CA PRO A 301 2.82 -6.21 -11.32
C PRO A 301 2.33 -5.16 -10.32
N ALA A 302 1.84 -4.05 -10.85
CA ALA A 302 1.23 -3.00 -10.06
C ALA A 302 -0.05 -3.47 -9.34
N ASP A 303 -0.45 -2.68 -8.36
CA ASP A 303 -1.63 -2.91 -7.56
C ASP A 303 -2.91 -3.09 -8.39
N ASN A 304 -3.80 -3.94 -7.87
CA ASN A 304 -5.06 -4.32 -8.50
C ASN A 304 -4.90 -5.03 -9.85
N THR A 305 -3.76 -5.69 -10.10
CA THR A 305 -3.56 -6.56 -11.27
C THR A 305 -4.05 -7.98 -10.97
N PHE A 306 -4.80 -8.56 -11.91
CA PHE A 306 -5.28 -9.94 -11.85
C PHE A 306 -4.51 -10.83 -12.82
N LEU A 307 -3.85 -11.86 -12.30
CA LEU A 307 -3.07 -12.82 -13.05
C LEU A 307 -3.80 -14.16 -13.09
N ARG A 308 -3.81 -14.83 -14.23
CA ARG A 308 -4.36 -16.18 -14.38
C ARG A 308 -3.28 -17.12 -14.87
N ASP A 309 -3.10 -18.23 -14.17
CA ASP A 309 -2.35 -19.37 -14.69
C ASP A 309 -3.26 -20.14 -15.66
N PRO A 310 -2.97 -20.17 -16.97
CA PRO A 310 -3.81 -20.88 -17.94
C PRO A 310 -3.81 -22.40 -17.74
N ALA A 311 -2.80 -22.97 -17.09
CA ALA A 311 -2.71 -24.42 -16.88
C ALA A 311 -3.63 -24.89 -15.74
N SER A 312 -3.62 -24.19 -14.60
CA SER A 312 -4.44 -24.53 -13.43
C SER A 312 -5.76 -23.76 -13.35
N THR A 313 -5.93 -22.71 -14.17
CA THR A 313 -7.01 -21.71 -14.10
C THR A 313 -7.03 -20.86 -12.82
N ALA A 314 -6.03 -21.03 -11.94
CA ALA A 314 -5.90 -20.26 -10.70
C ALA A 314 -5.74 -18.76 -11.00
N ILE A 315 -6.46 -17.93 -10.24
CA ILE A 315 -6.45 -16.47 -10.38
C ILE A 315 -5.85 -15.85 -9.12
N TYR A 316 -4.98 -14.87 -9.32
CA TYR A 316 -4.30 -14.14 -8.26
C TYR A 316 -4.52 -12.65 -8.41
N GLN A 317 -4.81 -11.95 -7.32
CA GLN A 317 -4.79 -10.49 -7.24
C GLN A 317 -3.45 -10.03 -6.65
N VAL A 318 -2.88 -8.96 -7.20
CA VAL A 318 -1.66 -8.32 -6.67
C VAL A 318 -2.02 -6.99 -6.01
N VAL A 319 -1.60 -6.80 -4.74
CA VAL A 319 -1.77 -5.54 -3.99
C VAL A 319 -0.58 -5.33 -3.04
N GLY A 320 -0.01 -4.12 -3.00
CA GLY A 320 1.17 -3.76 -2.21
C GLY A 320 2.36 -4.69 -2.45
N GLY A 321 2.53 -5.13 -3.71
CA GLY A 321 3.55 -6.09 -4.13
C GLY A 321 3.33 -7.54 -3.68
N ALA A 322 2.19 -7.85 -3.05
CA ALA A 322 1.85 -9.19 -2.60
C ALA A 322 0.77 -9.84 -3.46
N LYS A 323 0.84 -11.17 -3.64
CA LYS A 323 -0.18 -11.95 -4.34
C LYS A 323 -1.12 -12.65 -3.36
N TYR A 324 -2.38 -12.74 -3.75
CA TYR A 324 -3.39 -13.55 -3.07
C TYR A 324 -4.13 -14.43 -4.08
N HIS A 325 -4.20 -15.74 -3.81
CA HIS A 325 -4.95 -16.68 -4.63
C HIS A 325 -6.44 -16.55 -4.33
N LEU A 326 -7.23 -16.24 -5.36
CA LEU A 326 -8.68 -16.08 -5.24
C LEU A 326 -9.37 -17.42 -5.46
N ASN A 327 -10.20 -17.83 -4.51
CA ASN A 327 -11.15 -18.88 -4.78
C ASN A 327 -12.30 -18.36 -5.70
N PRO A 328 -13.11 -19.25 -6.31
CA PRO A 328 -14.14 -18.84 -7.25
C PRO A 328 -15.19 -17.87 -6.68
N SER A 329 -15.58 -17.99 -5.40
CA SER A 329 -16.57 -17.11 -4.80
C SER A 329 -15.99 -15.73 -4.49
N GLU A 330 -14.74 -15.66 -4.04
CA GLU A 330 -14.01 -14.40 -3.85
C GLU A 330 -13.86 -13.64 -5.17
N TYR A 331 -13.42 -14.32 -6.23
CA TYR A 331 -13.28 -13.71 -7.56
C TYR A 331 -14.62 -13.19 -8.11
N ALA A 332 -15.71 -13.96 -7.93
CA ALA A 332 -17.06 -13.52 -8.28
C ALA A 332 -17.51 -12.33 -7.44
N GLY A 333 -17.21 -12.30 -6.14
CA GLY A 333 -17.51 -11.20 -5.23
C GLY A 333 -16.80 -9.89 -5.57
N LEU A 334 -15.65 -9.97 -6.26
CA LEU A 334 -14.95 -8.82 -6.84
C LEU A 334 -15.52 -8.39 -8.21
N GLY A 335 -16.57 -9.04 -8.70
CA GLY A 335 -17.17 -8.76 -10.01
C GLY A 335 -16.49 -9.46 -11.19
N SER A 336 -15.69 -10.50 -10.94
CA SER A 336 -14.95 -11.25 -11.96
C SER A 336 -14.09 -10.37 -12.89
N PRO A 337 -13.20 -9.53 -12.34
CA PRO A 337 -12.38 -8.60 -13.12
C PRO A 337 -11.51 -9.33 -14.14
N ALA A 338 -11.23 -8.69 -15.28
CA ALA A 338 -10.42 -9.30 -16.34
C ALA A 338 -9.04 -9.74 -15.79
N ALA A 339 -8.71 -11.02 -15.97
CA ALA A 339 -7.46 -11.60 -15.52
C ALA A 339 -6.57 -11.93 -16.72
N THR A 340 -5.29 -11.58 -16.64
CA THR A 340 -4.32 -11.78 -17.72
C THR A 340 -3.68 -13.15 -17.61
N ASN A 341 -3.76 -13.94 -18.69
CA ASN A 341 -3.06 -15.21 -18.78
C ASN A 341 -1.54 -14.97 -18.78
N VAL A 342 -0.84 -15.52 -17.79
CA VAL A 342 0.61 -15.43 -17.65
C VAL A 342 1.17 -16.79 -17.22
N PRO A 343 2.46 -17.08 -17.48
CA PRO A 343 3.07 -18.31 -16.99
C PRO A 343 3.12 -18.36 -15.46
N ALA A 344 3.09 -19.57 -14.89
CA ALA A 344 3.24 -19.78 -13.45
C ALA A 344 4.54 -19.15 -12.90
N GLY A 345 5.61 -19.11 -13.70
CA GLY A 345 6.85 -18.45 -13.35
C GLY A 345 6.71 -16.93 -13.11
N PHE A 346 5.79 -16.25 -13.81
CA PHE A 346 5.52 -14.83 -13.56
C PHE A 346 4.79 -14.64 -12.22
N ILE A 347 3.78 -15.47 -11.94
CA ILE A 347 3.08 -15.47 -10.65
C ILE A 347 4.05 -15.77 -9.51
N ALA A 348 5.01 -16.67 -9.72
CA ALA A 348 6.03 -17.01 -8.73
C ALA A 348 6.99 -15.85 -8.42
N ARG A 349 7.21 -14.90 -9.33
CA ARG A 349 8.03 -13.69 -9.08
C ARG A 349 7.44 -12.75 -8.04
N VAL A 350 6.12 -12.78 -7.85
CA VAL A 350 5.47 -12.05 -6.76
C VAL A 350 5.66 -12.86 -5.49
N THR A 351 6.76 -12.66 -4.78
CA THR A 351 7.15 -13.51 -3.64
C THR A 351 6.41 -13.18 -2.36
N ALA A 352 5.95 -11.94 -2.20
CA ALA A 352 5.22 -11.52 -1.02
C ALA A 352 3.80 -12.11 -1.02
N SER A 353 3.39 -12.64 0.14
CA SER A 353 2.01 -13.09 0.41
C SER A 353 1.23 -12.09 1.26
N VAL A 354 1.91 -11.09 1.82
CA VAL A 354 1.33 -10.02 2.63
C VAL A 354 1.83 -8.68 2.08
N PRO A 355 0.94 -7.72 1.82
CA PRO A 355 1.28 -6.37 1.36
C PRO A 355 2.12 -5.67 2.43
N VAL A 356 3.36 -5.28 2.12
CA VAL A 356 4.26 -4.62 3.10
C VAL A 356 4.37 -3.11 2.89
N GLU A 357 4.07 -2.65 1.68
CA GLU A 357 3.99 -1.24 1.36
C GLU A 357 2.68 -0.64 1.84
N SER A 358 2.62 0.70 1.93
CA SER A 358 1.40 1.39 2.34
C SER A 358 0.32 1.17 1.28
N ALA A 359 -0.69 0.37 1.60
CA ALA A 359 -1.82 0.10 0.73
C ALA A 359 -3.15 0.35 1.46
N PHE A 360 -4.18 0.75 0.72
CA PHE A 360 -5.54 0.88 1.26
C PHE A 360 -6.42 -0.22 0.68
N MET A 361 -6.99 -1.02 1.56
CA MET A 361 -7.79 -2.19 1.21
C MET A 361 -9.22 -1.99 1.66
N ARG A 362 -10.16 -2.28 0.78
CA ARG A 362 -11.59 -2.24 1.07
C ARG A 362 -12.16 -3.64 1.01
N ASP A 363 -12.84 -4.04 2.07
CA ASP A 363 -13.67 -5.24 2.05
C ASP A 363 -15.01 -4.87 1.39
N PRO A 364 -15.34 -5.40 0.19
CA PRO A 364 -16.59 -5.07 -0.49
C PRO A 364 -17.83 -5.61 0.24
N GLY A 365 -17.69 -6.60 1.13
CA GLY A 365 -18.81 -7.17 1.89
C GLY A 365 -19.26 -6.30 3.06
N THR A 366 -18.33 -5.58 3.68
CA THR A 366 -18.60 -4.73 4.85
C THR A 366 -18.39 -3.24 4.59
N THR A 367 -17.79 -2.88 3.46
CA THR A 367 -17.30 -1.53 3.10
C THR A 367 -16.19 -0.99 4.00
N ALA A 368 -15.70 -1.80 4.95
CA ALA A 368 -14.62 -1.45 5.85
C ALA A 368 -13.33 -1.18 5.08
N ILE A 369 -12.62 -0.12 5.45
CA ILE A 369 -11.35 0.29 4.83
C ILE A 369 -10.23 0.07 5.83
N TYR A 370 -9.15 -0.54 5.36
CA TYR A 370 -7.97 -0.84 6.14
C TYR A 370 -6.76 -0.16 5.50
N GLN A 371 -5.96 0.53 6.30
CA GLN A 371 -4.60 0.88 5.92
C GLN A 371 -3.69 -0.30 6.25
N ILE A 372 -2.87 -0.73 5.30
CA ILE A 372 -1.80 -1.68 5.53
C ILE A 372 -0.49 -0.91 5.68
N VAL A 373 0.23 -1.12 6.77
CA VAL A 373 1.51 -0.46 7.05
C VAL A 373 2.51 -1.50 7.52
N GLY A 374 3.59 -1.71 6.77
CA GLY A 374 4.62 -2.67 7.15
C GLY A 374 4.10 -4.10 7.31
N GLY A 375 3.07 -4.50 6.56
CA GLY A 375 2.44 -5.82 6.68
C GLY A 375 1.27 -5.89 7.67
N ALA A 376 0.98 -4.82 8.40
CA ALA A 376 -0.07 -4.80 9.40
C ALA A 376 -1.30 -4.01 8.98
N ARG A 377 -2.48 -4.56 9.24
CA ARG A 377 -3.76 -3.85 9.03
C ARG A 377 -4.11 -2.97 10.22
N TYR A 378 -4.72 -1.85 9.89
CA TYR A 378 -5.48 -1.03 10.82
C TYR A 378 -6.80 -0.62 10.17
N HIS A 379 -7.92 -0.88 10.85
CA HIS A 379 -9.25 -0.51 10.38
C HIS A 379 -9.46 0.99 10.59
N LEU A 380 -9.77 1.70 9.51
CA LEU A 380 -10.01 3.15 9.54
C LEU A 380 -11.48 3.42 9.84
N SER A 381 -11.74 4.21 10.87
CA SER A 381 -13.05 4.86 10.99
C SER A 381 -13.29 5.82 9.81
N PRO A 382 -14.56 6.15 9.48
CA PRO A 382 -14.85 7.12 8.43
C PRO A 382 -14.17 8.48 8.63
N ALA A 383 -14.03 8.92 9.89
CA ALA A 383 -13.35 10.16 10.23
C ALA A 383 -11.84 10.09 9.97
N GLU A 384 -11.18 8.99 10.38
CA GLU A 384 -9.74 8.78 10.09
C GLU A 384 -9.49 8.68 8.59
N TYR A 385 -10.31 7.94 7.85
CA TYR A 385 -10.17 7.82 6.39
C TYR A 385 -10.31 9.18 5.69
N SER A 386 -11.27 10.01 6.13
CA SER A 386 -11.42 11.38 5.63
C SER A 386 -10.24 12.27 6.01
N ALA A 387 -9.72 12.18 7.23
CA ALA A 387 -8.56 12.96 7.69
C ALA A 387 -7.29 12.60 6.91
N MET A 388 -7.19 11.36 6.43
CA MET A 388 -6.14 10.91 5.52
C MET A 388 -6.33 11.34 4.06
N GLY A 389 -7.37 12.11 3.74
CA GLY A 389 -7.66 12.58 2.38
C GLY A 389 -8.44 11.58 1.52
N SER A 390 -9.12 10.61 2.13
CA SER A 390 -9.90 9.58 1.43
C SER A 390 -9.10 8.85 0.32
N PRO A 391 -7.91 8.31 0.63
CA PRO A 391 -7.04 7.70 -0.37
C PRO A 391 -7.74 6.54 -1.11
N ALA A 392 -7.43 6.36 -2.40
CA ALA A 392 -8.02 5.30 -3.20
C ALA A 392 -7.79 3.93 -2.55
N ALA A 393 -8.88 3.17 -2.33
CA ALA A 393 -8.83 1.86 -1.70
C ALA A 393 -9.18 0.76 -2.71
N ILE A 394 -8.40 -0.33 -2.69
CA ILE A 394 -8.54 -1.46 -3.59
C ILE A 394 -9.48 -2.49 -2.97
N ASN A 395 -10.49 -2.92 -3.72
CA ASN A 395 -11.38 -3.99 -3.26
C ASN A 395 -10.59 -5.31 -3.19
N VAL A 396 -10.60 -5.94 -2.02
CA VAL A 396 -9.94 -7.23 -1.78
C VAL A 396 -10.87 -8.13 -0.95
N PRO A 397 -10.73 -9.46 -1.05
CA PRO A 397 -11.49 -10.37 -0.19
C PRO A 397 -11.07 -10.26 1.28
N ALA A 398 -12.00 -10.51 2.20
CA ALA A 398 -11.71 -10.54 3.64
C ALA A 398 -10.59 -11.54 4.00
N GLY A 399 -10.47 -12.65 3.25
CA GLY A 399 -9.39 -13.62 3.41
C GLY A 399 -8.01 -13.01 3.22
N PHE A 400 -7.84 -12.07 2.28
CA PHE A 400 -6.57 -11.39 2.05
C PHE A 400 -6.23 -10.43 3.22
N ILE A 401 -7.22 -9.69 3.70
CA ILE A 401 -7.07 -8.81 4.88
C ILE A 401 -6.67 -9.63 6.12
N ASN A 402 -7.17 -10.86 6.25
CA ASN A 402 -6.87 -11.75 7.38
C ASN A 402 -5.45 -12.32 7.39
N LEU A 403 -4.70 -12.22 6.30
CA LEU A 403 -3.29 -12.61 6.26
C LEU A 403 -2.34 -11.55 6.84
N THR A 404 -2.83 -10.31 7.05
CA THR A 404 -2.03 -9.20 7.54
C THR A 404 -1.88 -9.24 9.07
N ALA A 405 -0.75 -8.73 9.56
CA ALA A 405 -0.48 -8.60 10.99
C ALA A 405 -1.31 -7.48 11.64
N THR A 406 -1.25 -7.34 12.95
CA THR A 406 -1.89 -6.21 13.68
C THR A 406 -0.89 -5.15 14.14
N VAL A 407 0.42 -5.47 14.10
CA VAL A 407 1.51 -4.55 14.44
C VAL A 407 2.46 -4.50 13.24
N PRO A 408 2.85 -3.30 12.75
CA PRO A 408 3.78 -3.20 11.63
C PRO A 408 5.08 -3.95 11.91
N ARG A 409 5.71 -4.48 10.86
CA ARG A 409 6.99 -5.18 10.99
C ARG A 409 8.10 -4.28 11.55
N ASP A 410 9.12 -4.93 12.08
CA ASP A 410 10.33 -4.26 12.55
C ASP A 410 10.99 -3.43 11.44
N GLY A 411 11.45 -2.24 11.82
CA GLY A 411 12.04 -1.25 10.91
C GLY A 411 11.02 -0.36 10.21
N SER A 412 9.72 -0.53 10.46
CA SER A 412 8.71 0.42 9.97
C SER A 412 8.80 1.77 10.69
N PHE A 413 8.77 2.85 9.90
CA PHE A 413 8.63 4.22 10.40
C PHE A 413 7.22 4.72 10.10
N ILE A 414 6.52 5.18 11.13
CA ILE A 414 5.15 5.69 11.02
C ILE A 414 5.09 7.12 11.52
N ARG A 415 4.32 7.97 10.84
CA ARG A 415 4.14 9.38 11.16
C ARG A 415 2.69 9.65 11.47
N ASP A 416 2.42 10.17 12.65
CA ASP A 416 1.07 10.59 13.01
C ASP A 416 0.68 11.83 12.20
N ILE A 417 -0.46 11.75 11.50
CA ILE A 417 -0.97 12.87 10.71
C ILE A 417 -1.46 14.05 11.56
N THR A 418 -1.69 13.84 12.86
CA THR A 418 -2.29 14.82 13.77
C THR A 418 -1.27 15.85 14.24
N ASP A 419 -0.08 15.40 14.64
CA ASP A 419 0.97 16.24 15.23
C ASP A 419 2.33 16.10 14.52
N GLY A 420 2.45 15.19 13.55
CA GLY A 420 3.69 14.93 12.81
C GLY A 420 4.72 14.10 13.58
N ALA A 421 4.38 13.58 14.76
CA ALA A 421 5.26 12.74 15.56
C ALA A 421 5.64 11.45 14.79
N ILE A 422 6.92 11.09 14.84
CA ILE A 422 7.45 9.93 14.10
C ILE A 422 7.81 8.83 15.10
N TYR A 423 7.41 7.62 14.77
CA TYR A 423 7.67 6.43 15.57
C TYR A 423 8.38 5.37 14.74
N GLN A 424 9.35 4.70 15.35
CA GLN A 424 9.95 3.49 14.82
C GLN A 424 9.32 2.27 15.48
N ILE A 425 9.05 1.21 14.71
CA ILE A 425 8.60 -0.08 15.22
C ILE A 425 9.77 -1.06 15.30
N VAL A 426 9.98 -1.63 16.49
CA VAL A 426 11.09 -2.56 16.79
C VAL A 426 10.63 -3.61 17.79
N GLY A 427 10.76 -4.90 17.45
CA GLY A 427 10.32 -6.02 18.29
C GLY A 427 8.83 -5.95 18.63
N GLY A 428 8.01 -5.38 17.74
CA GLY A 428 6.59 -5.09 17.95
C GLY A 428 6.27 -3.89 18.86
N ALA A 429 7.28 -3.16 19.34
CA ALA A 429 7.09 -1.97 20.17
C ALA A 429 7.23 -0.67 19.37
N LYS A 430 6.48 0.35 19.77
CA LYS A 430 6.63 1.71 19.22
C LYS A 430 7.62 2.54 20.02
N TYR A 431 8.45 3.29 19.32
CA TYR A 431 9.39 4.25 19.89
C TYR A 431 9.20 5.63 19.27
N HIS A 432 8.82 6.63 20.07
CA HIS A 432 8.76 8.02 19.62
C HIS A 432 10.17 8.57 19.41
N LEU A 433 10.45 9.05 18.20
CA LEU A 433 11.73 9.64 17.82
C LEU A 433 11.68 11.16 18.00
N SER A 434 12.67 11.70 18.72
CA SER A 434 12.96 13.13 18.61
C SER A 434 13.47 13.49 17.20
N PRO A 435 13.36 14.77 16.78
CA PRO A 435 13.87 15.20 15.47
C PRO A 435 15.35 14.87 15.23
N SER A 436 16.18 14.96 16.28
CA SER A 436 17.60 14.61 16.20
C SER A 436 17.82 13.11 16.04
N GLU A 437 17.06 12.27 16.75
CA GLU A 437 17.15 10.82 16.60
C GLU A 437 16.68 10.36 15.22
N TYR A 438 15.60 10.94 14.69
CA TYR A 438 15.13 10.64 13.35
C TYR A 438 16.15 11.07 12.28
N SER A 439 16.81 12.21 12.47
CA SER A 439 17.88 12.67 11.59
C SER A 439 19.09 11.74 11.62
N ALA A 440 19.44 11.18 12.78
CA ALA A 440 20.52 10.19 12.94
C ALA A 440 20.19 8.83 12.29
N LEU A 441 18.92 8.58 11.97
CA LEU A 441 18.45 7.44 11.18
C LEU A 441 18.22 7.81 9.70
N ASP A 442 19.00 8.77 9.20
CA ASP A 442 18.96 9.27 7.81
C ASP A 442 17.59 9.79 7.35
N SER A 443 16.73 10.20 8.28
CA SER A 443 15.35 10.61 7.98
C SER A 443 14.60 9.58 7.13
N ALA A 444 14.74 8.29 7.49
CA ALA A 444 14.17 7.17 6.76
C ALA A 444 12.68 7.41 6.39
N PRO A 445 12.23 7.00 5.18
CA PRO A 445 10.85 7.24 4.75
C PRO A 445 9.82 6.75 5.77
N SER A 446 8.90 7.64 6.14
CA SER A 446 7.83 7.36 7.11
C SER A 446 6.47 7.28 6.42
N THR A 447 5.61 6.35 6.84
CA THR A 447 4.22 6.26 6.37
C THR A 447 3.29 7.08 7.26
N ASN A 448 2.48 7.96 6.66
CA ASN A 448 1.44 8.69 7.38
C ASN A 448 0.34 7.75 7.88
N VAL A 449 -0.01 7.83 9.16
CA VAL A 449 -1.01 6.98 9.82
C VAL A 449 -1.91 7.80 10.73
N PRO A 450 -3.17 7.37 10.99
CA PRO A 450 -4.03 8.02 11.98
C PRO A 450 -3.50 7.80 13.41
N HIS A 451 -3.83 8.74 14.30
CA HIS A 451 -3.45 8.65 15.72
C HIS A 451 -3.94 7.36 16.39
N GLY A 452 -5.11 6.85 16.01
CA GLY A 452 -5.65 5.60 16.55
C GLY A 452 -4.75 4.39 16.29
N LEU A 453 -4.01 4.36 15.16
CA LEU A 453 -3.03 3.31 14.89
C LEU A 453 -1.88 3.36 15.90
N ILE A 454 -1.37 4.56 16.21
CA ILE A 454 -0.30 4.76 17.21
C ILE A 454 -0.75 4.23 18.59
N LEU A 455 -2.00 4.51 18.98
CA LEU A 455 -2.56 4.05 20.25
C LEU A 455 -2.78 2.54 20.28
N SER A 456 -3.13 1.93 19.13
CA SER A 456 -3.35 0.48 19.03
C SER A 456 -2.07 -0.34 19.28
N ILE A 457 -0.89 0.22 19.01
CA ILE A 457 0.40 -0.42 19.30
C ILE A 457 0.75 -0.16 20.76
N THR A 458 0.35 -1.04 21.67
CA THR A 458 0.50 -0.81 23.13
C THR A 458 1.92 -1.06 23.66
N ALA A 459 2.69 -1.93 23.02
CA ALA A 459 4.05 -2.25 23.45
C ALA A 459 4.99 -1.04 23.28
N THR A 460 5.76 -0.75 24.33
CA THR A 460 6.78 0.31 24.37
C THR A 460 8.20 -0.23 24.50
N LEU A 461 8.34 -1.52 24.82
CA LEU A 461 9.61 -2.25 24.88
C LEU A 461 9.54 -3.47 23.94
N PRO A 462 10.62 -3.76 23.20
CA PRO A 462 10.66 -4.85 22.22
C PRO A 462 10.53 -6.21 22.92
N SER A 463 9.69 -7.08 22.33
CA SER A 463 9.55 -8.48 22.78
C SER A 463 10.77 -9.32 22.41
N SER A 464 11.36 -9.07 21.25
CA SER A 464 12.60 -9.69 20.81
C SER A 464 13.21 -8.88 19.68
N GLY A 465 14.47 -9.14 19.33
CA GLY A 465 15.09 -8.59 18.13
C GLY A 465 16.57 -8.31 18.30
N TYR A 466 17.19 -7.80 17.24
CA TYR A 466 18.58 -7.37 17.23
C TYR A 466 18.64 -5.88 16.92
N LEU A 467 19.36 -5.15 17.75
CA LEU A 467 19.45 -3.70 17.71
C LEU A 467 20.87 -3.30 17.36
N ARG A 468 21.03 -2.32 16.48
CA ARG A 468 22.32 -1.73 16.14
C ARG A 468 22.31 -0.27 16.54
N ASN A 469 23.30 0.14 17.32
CA ASN A 469 23.63 1.55 17.48
C ASN A 469 24.35 2.02 16.20
N PRO A 470 23.78 2.96 15.42
CA PRO A 470 24.36 3.41 14.16
C PRO A 470 25.69 4.16 14.35
N ASP A 471 25.89 4.82 15.50
CA ASP A 471 27.07 5.65 15.77
C ASP A 471 28.30 4.80 16.12
N SER A 472 28.11 3.77 16.95
CA SER A 472 29.20 2.91 17.43
C SER A 472 29.31 1.58 16.68
N GLY A 473 28.28 1.19 15.94
CA GLY A 473 28.16 -0.13 15.32
C GLY A 473 27.87 -1.26 16.31
N ALA A 474 27.76 -0.97 17.62
CA ALA A 474 27.48 -1.95 18.66
C ALA A 474 26.13 -2.66 18.42
N ILE A 475 26.12 -3.98 18.62
CA ILE A 475 24.94 -4.81 18.40
C ILE A 475 24.44 -5.34 19.75
N TYR A 476 23.13 -5.26 19.97
CA TYR A 476 22.47 -5.77 21.16
C TYR A 476 21.41 -6.78 20.78
N GLN A 477 21.29 -7.85 21.55
CA GLN A 477 20.11 -8.69 21.53
C GLN A 477 19.08 -8.11 22.51
N ALA A 478 17.85 -7.92 22.03
CA ALA A 478 16.71 -7.56 22.86
C ALA A 478 15.84 -8.80 23.13
N VAL A 479 15.47 -9.03 24.39
CA VAL A 479 14.56 -10.12 24.81
C VAL A 479 13.63 -9.59 25.90
N ASN A 480 12.33 -9.53 25.59
CA ASN A 480 11.23 -9.07 26.46
C ASN A 480 11.61 -7.85 27.31
N GLY A 481 12.04 -6.77 26.64
CA GLY A 481 12.41 -5.50 27.24
C GLY A 481 13.81 -5.40 27.84
N ALA A 482 14.59 -6.49 27.83
CA ALA A 482 16.00 -6.46 28.24
C ALA A 482 16.95 -6.40 27.05
N LYS A 483 18.10 -5.76 27.25
CA LYS A 483 19.21 -5.70 26.30
C LYS A 483 20.42 -6.49 26.81
N TYR A 484 21.17 -7.02 25.87
CA TYR A 484 22.51 -7.55 26.11
C TYR A 484 23.42 -7.19 24.93
N HIS A 485 24.58 -6.61 25.22
CA HIS A 485 25.56 -6.27 24.19
C HIS A 485 26.27 -7.53 23.69
N LEU A 486 26.21 -7.78 22.39
CA LEU A 486 26.83 -8.95 21.77
C LEU A 486 28.28 -8.65 21.38
N SER A 487 29.19 -9.53 21.77
CA SER A 487 30.50 -9.58 21.12
C SER A 487 30.37 -10.04 19.66
N ALA A 488 31.39 -9.77 18.84
CA ALA A 488 31.41 -10.23 17.46
C ALA A 488 31.31 -11.75 17.34
N ALA A 489 31.91 -12.50 18.28
CA ALA A 489 31.85 -13.95 18.32
C ALA A 489 30.44 -14.47 18.65
N GLU A 490 29.76 -13.86 19.63
CA GLU A 490 28.38 -14.24 20.00
C GLU A 490 27.39 -13.91 18.88
N TYR A 491 27.52 -12.73 18.26
CA TYR A 491 26.68 -12.36 17.11
C TYR A 491 26.87 -13.33 15.93
N ALA A 492 28.11 -13.75 15.66
CA ALA A 492 28.39 -14.77 14.66
C ALA A 492 27.81 -16.14 15.03
N ALA A 493 27.90 -16.55 16.30
CA ALA A 493 27.33 -17.81 16.78
C ALA A 493 25.79 -17.86 16.67
N LEU A 494 25.13 -16.71 16.72
CA LEU A 494 23.69 -16.56 16.47
C LEU A 494 23.34 -16.52 14.97
N GLY A 495 24.33 -16.66 14.08
CA GLY A 495 24.14 -16.64 12.63
C GLY A 495 24.16 -15.24 12.00
N SER A 496 24.68 -14.23 12.70
CA SER A 496 24.71 -12.83 12.24
C SER A 496 23.35 -12.29 11.79
N PRO A 497 22.30 -12.42 12.63
CA PRO A 497 20.94 -12.06 12.26
C PRO A 497 20.81 -10.56 11.97
N GLY A 498 19.93 -10.18 11.03
CA GLY A 498 19.70 -8.77 10.70
C GLY A 498 19.36 -7.93 11.94
N ALA A 499 20.08 -6.82 12.13
CA ALA A 499 19.89 -5.91 13.25
C ALA A 499 19.31 -4.56 12.78
N ALA A 500 18.27 -4.08 13.44
CA ALA A 500 17.63 -2.80 13.16
C ALA A 500 18.45 -1.65 13.74
N ASN A 501 18.72 -0.62 12.94
CA ASN A 501 19.33 0.62 13.44
C ASN A 501 18.33 1.33 14.36
N VAL A 502 18.74 1.63 15.58
CA VAL A 502 17.91 2.31 16.57
C VAL A 502 18.72 3.38 17.30
N PRO A 503 18.08 4.46 17.77
CA PRO A 503 18.78 5.49 18.52
C PRO A 503 19.29 4.96 19.87
N VAL A 504 20.39 5.54 20.37
CA VAL A 504 20.93 5.18 21.69
C VAL A 504 19.90 5.36 22.81
N GLY A 505 19.05 6.39 22.72
CA GLY A 505 17.96 6.62 23.67
C GLY A 505 16.91 5.51 23.72
N PHE A 506 16.78 4.69 22.67
CA PHE A 506 15.95 3.48 22.71
C PHE A 506 16.64 2.35 23.46
N ILE A 507 17.92 2.12 23.17
CA ILE A 507 18.73 1.10 23.82
C ILE A 507 18.78 1.36 25.32
N ASP A 508 18.94 2.62 25.74
CA ASP A 508 19.06 3.00 27.16
C ASP A 508 17.81 2.72 27.99
N ARG A 509 16.62 2.67 27.38
CA ARG A 509 15.37 2.31 28.07
C ARG A 509 15.24 0.83 28.40
N LEU A 510 16.00 -0.03 27.73
CA LEU A 510 15.94 -1.47 27.94
C LEU A 510 16.62 -1.87 29.24
N GLY A 511 15.99 -2.77 30.00
CA GLY A 511 16.58 -3.36 31.20
C GLY A 511 17.71 -4.34 30.88
N THR A 512 18.27 -4.98 31.89
CA THR A 512 19.29 -6.04 31.72
C THR A 512 18.77 -7.45 32.01
N VAL A 513 17.57 -7.54 32.59
CA VAL A 513 16.89 -8.81 32.89
C VAL A 513 15.55 -8.83 32.15
N PRO A 514 15.27 -9.86 31.34
CA PRO A 514 13.99 -9.97 30.62
C PRO A 514 12.79 -9.94 31.57
N ALA A 515 11.63 -9.52 31.07
CA ALA A 515 10.40 -9.54 31.85
C ALA A 515 10.07 -10.94 32.39
N ASP A 516 9.31 -10.99 33.48
CA ASP A 516 8.88 -12.26 34.08
C ASP A 516 8.14 -13.15 33.08
N ASN A 517 8.28 -14.46 33.29
CA ASN A 517 7.80 -15.52 32.40
C ASN A 517 8.46 -15.54 31.01
N SER A 518 9.65 -14.96 30.89
CA SER A 518 10.51 -15.15 29.70
C SER A 518 11.22 -16.50 29.74
N PHE A 519 11.40 -17.12 28.58
CA PHE A 519 12.15 -18.37 28.42
C PHE A 519 13.36 -18.16 27.52
N LEU A 520 14.54 -18.50 28.01
CA LEU A 520 15.81 -18.36 27.31
C LEU A 520 16.38 -19.74 27.03
N ARG A 521 16.94 -19.97 25.84
CA ARG A 521 17.73 -21.15 25.51
C ARG A 521 19.16 -20.73 25.24
N ASP A 522 20.09 -21.19 26.05
CA ASP A 522 21.51 -21.01 25.81
C ASP A 522 21.92 -21.85 24.59
N ILE A 523 22.46 -21.20 23.56
CA ILE A 523 22.86 -21.90 22.32
C ILE A 523 24.12 -22.75 22.49
N SER A 524 24.88 -22.55 23.56
CA SER A 524 26.15 -23.25 23.78
C SER A 524 25.97 -24.66 24.34
N ASP A 525 24.98 -24.86 25.21
CA ASP A 525 24.72 -26.13 25.90
C ASP A 525 23.25 -26.57 25.87
N THR A 526 22.38 -25.80 25.20
CA THR A 526 20.92 -26.01 25.07
C THR A 526 20.13 -25.89 26.38
N ALA A 527 20.75 -25.43 27.47
CA ALA A 527 20.08 -25.20 28.74
C ALA A 527 18.93 -24.20 28.57
N ILE A 528 17.78 -24.50 29.18
CA ILE A 528 16.60 -23.64 29.12
C ILE A 528 16.40 -22.99 30.49
N TYR A 529 16.18 -21.68 30.50
CA TYR A 529 15.95 -20.90 31.72
C TYR A 529 14.60 -20.20 31.67
N GLN A 530 13.85 -20.21 32.77
CA GLN A 530 12.70 -19.33 32.98
C GLN A 530 13.14 -18.13 33.83
N ILE A 531 12.68 -16.93 33.46
CA ILE A 531 12.88 -15.71 34.24
C ILE A 531 11.66 -15.46 35.13
N VAL A 532 11.87 -15.35 36.44
CA VAL A 532 10.82 -15.10 37.44
C VAL A 532 11.38 -14.22 38.56
N GLY A 533 10.74 -13.09 38.84
CA GLY A 533 11.16 -12.15 39.88
C GLY A 533 12.57 -11.62 39.67
N GLY A 534 12.97 -11.39 38.42
CA GLY A 534 14.32 -10.97 38.05
C GLY A 534 15.42 -12.04 38.21
N ALA A 535 15.05 -13.29 38.54
CA ALA A 535 15.97 -14.41 38.64
C ALA A 535 15.79 -15.40 37.50
N LYS A 536 16.89 -16.08 37.12
CA LYS A 536 16.83 -17.20 36.18
C LYS A 536 16.73 -18.52 36.96
N TYR A 537 15.89 -19.41 36.48
CA TYR A 537 15.78 -20.80 36.96
C TYR A 537 16.06 -21.75 35.81
N HIS A 538 17.02 -22.67 35.99
CA HIS A 538 17.34 -23.70 35.00
C HIS A 538 16.26 -24.79 35.01
N LEU A 539 15.63 -25.03 33.87
CA LEU A 539 14.58 -26.01 33.71
C LEU A 539 15.15 -27.36 33.29
N THR A 540 14.81 -28.42 34.03
CA THR A 540 14.98 -29.78 33.53
C THR A 540 14.05 -30.04 32.34
N PRO A 541 14.34 -31.03 31.48
CA PRO A 541 13.44 -31.40 30.37
C PRO A 541 12.02 -31.74 30.81
N ALA A 542 11.87 -32.36 31.98
CA ALA A 542 10.56 -32.71 32.54
C ALA A 542 9.78 -31.46 33.00
N GLU A 543 10.44 -30.51 33.65
CA GLU A 543 9.83 -29.24 34.07
C GLU A 543 9.43 -28.38 32.86
N PHE A 544 10.28 -28.30 31.84
CA PHE A 544 9.96 -27.59 30.60
C PHE A 544 8.74 -28.21 29.89
N ALA A 545 8.64 -29.55 29.87
CA ALA A 545 7.46 -30.25 29.34
C ALA A 545 6.20 -30.01 30.19
N ALA A 546 6.32 -29.96 31.52
CA ALA A 546 5.20 -29.67 32.43
C ALA A 546 4.64 -28.24 32.24
N LEU A 547 5.47 -27.30 31.77
CA LEU A 547 5.04 -25.96 31.37
C LEU A 547 4.43 -25.91 29.96
N GLY A 548 4.30 -27.05 29.27
CA GLY A 548 3.76 -27.16 27.92
C GLY A 548 4.78 -26.89 26.81
N GLY A 549 6.08 -26.89 27.12
CA GLY A 549 7.16 -26.64 26.16
C GLY A 549 7.09 -25.23 25.53
N PRO A 550 7.10 -24.15 26.33
CA PRO A 550 6.96 -22.79 25.82
C PRO A 550 8.09 -22.42 24.85
N ALA A 551 7.80 -21.49 23.94
CA ALA A 551 8.83 -20.98 23.04
C ALA A 551 9.95 -20.29 23.83
N ALA A 552 11.19 -20.75 23.63
CA ALA A 552 12.38 -20.17 24.25
C ALA A 552 13.22 -19.41 23.21
N VAL A 553 13.67 -18.21 23.56
CA VAL A 553 14.52 -17.38 22.72
C VAL A 553 15.96 -17.86 22.84
N ASN A 554 16.60 -18.15 21.70
CA ASN A 554 18.01 -18.52 21.65
C ASN A 554 18.87 -17.31 22.03
N VAL A 555 19.74 -17.47 23.03
CA VAL A 555 20.66 -16.44 23.54
C VAL A 555 22.07 -17.00 23.67
N PRO A 556 23.12 -16.17 23.57
CA PRO A 556 24.49 -16.63 23.84
C PRO A 556 24.68 -16.89 25.34
N HIS A 557 25.68 -17.72 25.66
CA HIS A 557 26.02 -18.04 27.05
C HIS A 557 26.22 -16.80 27.92
N GLY A 558 26.90 -15.78 27.38
CA GLY A 558 27.14 -14.52 28.07
C GLY A 558 25.85 -13.80 28.50
N PHE A 559 24.78 -13.88 27.70
CA PHE A 559 23.47 -13.30 28.02
C PHE A 559 22.86 -14.02 29.23
N ALA A 560 22.78 -15.35 29.17
CA ALA A 560 22.22 -16.15 30.26
C ALA A 560 23.06 -15.99 31.53
N ALA A 561 24.38 -15.93 31.42
CA ALA A 561 25.30 -15.74 32.53
C ALA A 561 25.18 -14.34 33.19
N ALA A 562 24.92 -13.29 32.41
CA ALA A 562 24.76 -11.92 32.92
C ALA A 562 23.55 -11.75 33.84
N ILE A 563 22.55 -12.63 33.75
CA ILE A 563 21.45 -12.69 34.71
C ILE A 563 21.94 -13.43 35.96
N THR A 564 22.27 -12.67 37.01
CA THR A 564 22.88 -13.20 38.24
C THR A 564 21.89 -13.60 39.31
N GLY A 565 20.63 -13.13 39.24
CA GLY A 565 19.58 -13.52 40.18
C GLY A 565 19.28 -15.02 40.08
N THR A 566 19.34 -15.73 41.20
CA THR A 566 19.08 -17.19 41.27
C THR A 566 17.83 -17.53 42.07
N ARG A 567 17.21 -16.56 42.75
CA ARG A 567 15.96 -16.72 43.49
C ARG A 567 15.02 -15.56 43.18
N PRO A 568 13.75 -15.83 42.84
CA PRO A 568 12.77 -14.78 42.58
C PRO A 568 12.70 -13.80 43.75
N ALA A 569 12.86 -12.51 43.45
CA ALA A 569 12.68 -11.41 44.38
C ALA A 569 11.38 -10.65 44.06
N GLY A 570 10.89 -9.86 45.01
CA GLY A 570 9.68 -9.04 44.85
C GLY A 570 8.37 -9.73 45.24
N SER A 571 7.25 -9.10 44.87
CA SER A 571 5.89 -9.57 45.14
C SER A 571 5.27 -10.17 43.88
N LEU A 572 5.10 -11.49 43.85
CA LEU A 572 4.64 -12.25 42.67
C LEU A 572 3.53 -13.22 43.05
N PHE A 573 2.80 -13.70 42.06
CA PHE A 573 1.89 -14.83 42.21
C PHE A 573 2.37 -15.95 41.30
N LEU A 574 2.63 -17.11 41.87
CA LEU A 574 3.13 -18.28 41.16
C LEU A 574 2.09 -19.39 41.20
N ARG A 575 1.98 -20.15 40.12
CA ARG A 575 1.08 -21.29 40.00
C ARG A 575 1.88 -22.53 39.63
N ASP A 576 1.66 -23.61 40.37
CA ASP A 576 2.07 -24.93 39.91
C ASP A 576 1.07 -25.41 38.85
N PRO A 577 1.48 -25.61 37.59
CA PRO A 577 0.56 -26.04 36.53
C PRO A 577 0.03 -27.46 36.74
N VAL A 578 0.69 -28.30 37.56
CA VAL A 578 0.30 -29.69 37.80
C VAL A 578 -0.76 -29.77 38.91
N SER A 579 -0.47 -29.20 40.08
CA SER A 579 -1.42 -29.22 41.21
C SER A 579 -2.46 -28.11 41.15
N THR A 580 -2.26 -27.10 40.30
CA THR A 580 -3.04 -25.84 40.24
C THR A 580 -2.94 -24.95 41.48
N ALA A 581 -2.08 -25.32 42.44
CA ALA A 581 -1.85 -24.55 43.65
C ALA A 581 -1.26 -23.17 43.32
N ILE A 582 -1.75 -22.14 44.02
CA ILE A 582 -1.31 -20.76 43.84
C ILE A 582 -0.54 -20.32 45.08
N TYR A 583 0.59 -19.67 44.86
CA TYR A 583 1.46 -19.16 45.90
C TYR A 583 1.64 -17.66 45.71
N GLN A 584 1.50 -16.89 46.79
CA GLN A 584 2.04 -15.55 46.84
C GLN A 584 3.52 -15.64 47.19
N VAL A 585 4.37 -14.95 46.45
CA VAL A 585 5.77 -14.77 46.79
C VAL A 585 5.97 -13.35 47.27
N VAL A 586 6.57 -13.17 48.44
CA VAL A 586 6.91 -11.86 48.99
C VAL A 586 8.38 -11.85 49.37
N ASN A 587 9.18 -11.09 48.63
CA ASN A 587 10.62 -10.93 48.83
C ASN A 587 11.34 -12.26 49.11
N GLY A 588 11.11 -13.24 48.23
CA GLY A 588 11.73 -14.55 48.26
C GLY A 588 10.99 -15.61 49.08
N ALA A 589 9.96 -15.27 49.86
CA ALA A 589 9.18 -16.25 50.62
C ALA A 589 7.89 -16.64 49.90
N LYS A 590 7.58 -17.94 49.82
CA LYS A 590 6.32 -18.43 49.26
C LYS A 590 5.28 -18.70 50.35
N PHE A 591 4.03 -18.42 50.04
CA PHE A 591 2.88 -18.79 50.86
C PHE A 591 1.75 -19.31 49.99
N HIS A 592 1.27 -20.52 50.31
CA HIS A 592 0.17 -21.15 49.59
C HIS A 592 -1.15 -20.44 49.88
N LEU A 593 -1.85 -19.99 48.86
CA LEU A 593 -3.17 -19.35 48.95
C LEU A 593 -4.28 -20.37 48.70
N ASN A 594 -5.33 -20.33 49.51
CA ASN A 594 -6.59 -20.96 49.16
C ASN A 594 -7.40 -20.06 48.20
N ALA A 595 -8.49 -20.59 47.64
CA ALA A 595 -9.30 -19.88 46.65
C ALA A 595 -9.91 -18.57 47.19
N ALA A 596 -10.32 -18.52 48.46
CA ALA A 596 -10.89 -17.33 49.07
C ALA A 596 -9.83 -16.24 49.28
N GLU A 597 -8.62 -16.62 49.70
CA GLU A 597 -7.49 -15.69 49.88
C GLU A 597 -7.02 -15.10 48.57
N TYR A 598 -6.91 -15.93 47.54
CA TYR A 598 -6.55 -15.46 46.21
C TYR A 598 -7.60 -14.48 45.67
N ALA A 599 -8.89 -14.72 45.92
CA ALA A 599 -9.97 -13.79 45.60
C ALA A 599 -9.92 -12.49 46.42
N LEU A 600 -9.58 -12.56 47.73
CA LEU A 600 -9.39 -11.39 48.59
C LEU A 600 -8.27 -10.47 48.09
N LEU A 601 -7.21 -11.05 47.51
CA LEU A 601 -6.12 -10.32 46.87
C LEU A 601 -6.47 -9.82 45.45
N GLY A 602 -7.71 -10.03 44.99
CA GLY A 602 -8.22 -9.55 43.70
C GLY A 602 -8.00 -10.52 42.52
N GLY A 603 -7.60 -11.77 42.78
CA GLY A 603 -7.32 -12.77 41.74
C GLY A 603 -6.23 -12.35 40.74
N PRO A 604 -5.05 -11.87 41.20
CA PRO A 604 -4.01 -11.34 40.32
C PRO A 604 -3.41 -12.42 39.41
N ALA A 605 -2.95 -12.05 38.21
CA ALA A 605 -2.35 -12.99 37.28
C ALA A 605 -1.17 -13.76 37.93
N ALA A 606 -1.16 -15.08 37.77
CA ALA A 606 -0.13 -15.95 38.32
C ALA A 606 0.75 -16.55 37.22
N ILE A 607 2.07 -16.60 37.45
CA ILE A 607 3.06 -17.17 36.54
C ILE A 607 3.14 -18.68 36.78
N ASN A 608 2.99 -19.48 35.73
CA ASN A 608 3.20 -20.92 35.83
C ASN A 608 4.69 -21.21 36.01
N VAL A 609 5.04 -21.96 37.06
CA VAL A 609 6.42 -22.32 37.40
C VAL A 609 6.49 -23.80 37.77
N PRO A 610 7.64 -24.45 37.58
CA PRO A 610 7.80 -25.83 38.02
C PRO A 610 7.89 -25.95 39.54
N ALA A 611 7.57 -27.13 40.06
CA ALA A 611 7.68 -27.43 41.49
C ALA A 611 9.09 -27.18 42.04
N GLY A 612 10.15 -27.51 41.28
CA GLY A 612 11.53 -27.30 41.71
C GLY A 612 11.87 -25.82 41.96
N LEU A 613 11.29 -24.89 41.19
CA LEU A 613 11.44 -23.44 41.45
C LEU A 613 10.76 -23.04 42.75
N LEU A 614 9.54 -23.56 42.99
CA LEU A 614 8.83 -23.30 44.24
C LEU A 614 9.65 -23.78 45.43
N ASP A 615 10.35 -24.92 45.32
CA ASP A 615 11.15 -25.48 46.42
C ASP A 615 12.40 -24.67 46.76
N LEU A 616 12.87 -23.79 45.87
CA LEU A 616 13.93 -22.82 46.17
C LEU A 616 13.46 -21.63 47.02
N LEU A 617 12.15 -21.38 47.09
CA LEU A 617 11.59 -20.28 47.85
C LEU A 617 11.47 -20.67 49.34
N GLY A 618 11.97 -19.78 50.19
CA GLY A 618 11.88 -19.92 51.64
C GLY A 618 10.49 -19.61 52.19
N THR A 619 10.38 -19.61 53.50
CA THR A 619 9.13 -19.38 54.24
C THR A 619 9.07 -18.01 54.94
N GLN A 620 10.16 -17.24 54.90
CA GLN A 620 10.30 -15.95 55.59
C GLN A 620 10.77 -14.87 54.60
N PRO A 621 10.03 -13.76 54.45
CA PRO A 621 10.47 -12.63 53.62
C PRO A 621 11.75 -12.02 54.17
N THR A 622 12.49 -11.29 53.33
CA THR A 622 13.67 -10.53 53.78
C THR A 622 13.30 -9.51 54.87
N ASP A 623 14.17 -9.35 55.87
CA ASP A 623 14.06 -8.32 56.91
C ASP A 623 13.82 -6.92 56.31
N GLY A 624 12.95 -6.14 56.93
CA GLY A 624 12.51 -4.83 56.46
C GLY A 624 11.36 -4.87 55.45
N THR A 625 10.86 -6.06 55.07
CA THR A 625 9.69 -6.17 54.18
C THR A 625 8.45 -5.58 54.84
N LEU A 626 7.80 -4.62 54.18
CA LEU A 626 6.54 -4.03 54.63
C LEU A 626 5.34 -4.77 54.04
N LEU A 627 4.42 -5.17 54.91
CA LEU A 627 3.23 -5.94 54.57
C LEU A 627 1.97 -5.17 54.98
N ARG A 628 0.96 -5.18 54.13
CA ARG A 628 -0.36 -4.62 54.42
C ARG A 628 -1.38 -5.74 54.49
N ASP A 629 -2.04 -5.86 55.62
CA ASP A 629 -3.20 -6.74 55.80
C ASP A 629 -4.36 -6.22 54.94
N VAL A 630 -4.86 -7.03 54.01
CA VAL A 630 -5.99 -6.62 53.15
C VAL A 630 -7.32 -6.62 53.89
N GLU A 631 -7.45 -7.38 54.98
CA GLU A 631 -8.66 -7.46 55.77
C GLU A 631 -8.75 -6.32 56.80
N SER A 632 -7.65 -6.00 57.49
CA SER A 632 -7.64 -4.97 58.54
C SER A 632 -7.02 -3.63 58.13
N THR A 633 -6.30 -3.58 57.01
CA THR A 633 -5.48 -2.45 56.55
C THR A 633 -4.26 -2.11 57.41
N ALA A 634 -3.99 -2.87 58.48
CA ALA A 634 -2.82 -2.70 59.32
C ALA A 634 -1.52 -2.97 58.54
N ILE A 635 -0.45 -2.26 58.91
CA ILE A 635 0.85 -2.34 58.25
C ILE A 635 1.87 -2.96 59.20
N TYR A 636 2.63 -3.93 58.72
CA TYR A 636 3.63 -4.63 59.50
C TYR A 636 4.99 -4.55 58.82
N SER A 637 6.07 -4.45 59.60
CA SER A 637 7.44 -4.69 59.13
C SER A 637 7.89 -6.08 59.55
N ILE A 638 8.47 -6.84 58.63
CA ILE A 638 9.17 -8.09 58.97
C ILE A 638 10.55 -7.75 59.53
N THR A 639 10.94 -8.44 60.60
CA THR A 639 12.26 -8.36 61.24
C THR A 639 12.74 -9.77 61.55
N ALA A 640 14.03 -9.94 61.87
CA ALA A 640 14.56 -11.20 62.34
C ALA A 640 13.82 -11.79 63.57
N ALA A 641 13.15 -10.94 64.37
CA ALA A 641 12.40 -11.37 65.56
C ALA A 641 10.94 -11.75 65.27
N GLY A 642 10.41 -11.41 64.09
CA GLY A 642 8.99 -11.56 63.76
C GLY A 642 8.40 -10.33 63.08
N LYS A 643 7.07 -10.22 63.09
CA LYS A 643 6.36 -9.05 62.56
C LYS A 643 6.21 -7.97 63.62
N HIS A 644 6.47 -6.72 63.25
CA HIS A 644 6.22 -5.54 64.08
C HIS A 644 5.06 -4.74 63.49
N HIS A 645 4.00 -4.50 64.27
CA HIS A 645 2.88 -3.66 63.83
C HIS A 645 3.29 -2.19 63.86
N LEU A 646 3.28 -1.53 62.70
CA LEU A 646 3.64 -0.13 62.57
C LEU A 646 2.45 0.77 62.91
N THR A 647 2.65 1.67 63.86
CA THR A 647 1.75 2.80 64.06
C THR A 647 1.81 3.77 62.86
N PRO A 648 0.80 4.62 62.66
CA PRO A 648 0.83 5.62 61.57
C PRO A 648 2.05 6.54 61.62
N ALA A 649 2.55 6.87 62.81
CA ALA A 649 3.74 7.71 62.97
C ALA A 649 5.02 6.98 62.58
N GLU A 650 5.17 5.70 62.96
CA GLU A 650 6.32 4.88 62.55
C GLU A 650 6.34 4.68 61.03
N TYR A 651 5.19 4.34 60.43
CA TYR A 651 5.08 4.19 58.98
C TYR A 651 5.37 5.52 58.24
N ALA A 652 4.87 6.65 58.74
CA ALA A 652 5.13 7.98 58.18
C ALA A 652 6.62 8.39 58.24
N ALA A 653 7.38 7.82 59.18
CA ALA A 653 8.80 8.08 59.34
C ALA A 653 9.70 7.21 58.44
N LEU A 654 9.15 6.20 57.75
CA LEU A 654 9.92 5.33 56.87
C LEU A 654 10.31 6.07 55.58
N PRO A 655 11.55 5.88 55.09
CA PRO A 655 12.02 6.52 53.85
C PRO A 655 11.35 5.94 52.60
N ASP A 656 10.85 4.71 52.67
CA ASP A 656 10.08 4.04 51.62
C ASP A 656 8.85 3.38 52.25
N GLN A 657 7.71 3.55 51.58
CA GLN A 657 6.37 3.16 52.04
C GLN A 657 5.73 2.13 51.10
N LEU A 658 6.54 1.39 50.33
CA LEU A 658 6.05 0.34 49.46
C LEU A 658 5.59 -0.87 50.28
N THR A 659 4.28 -1.09 50.38
CA THR A 659 3.69 -2.24 51.08
C THR A 659 3.25 -3.32 50.09
N THR A 660 3.38 -4.59 50.50
CA THR A 660 2.79 -5.73 49.79
C THR A 660 1.51 -6.17 50.49
N ASN A 661 0.40 -6.18 49.75
CA ASN A 661 -0.87 -6.70 50.26
C ASN A 661 -0.79 -8.20 50.51
N VAL A 662 -1.13 -8.63 51.72
CA VAL A 662 -1.13 -10.04 52.17
C VAL A 662 -2.37 -10.32 53.00
N THR A 663 -2.70 -11.59 53.19
CA THR A 663 -3.84 -11.98 54.04
C THR A 663 -3.47 -12.04 55.52
N ALA A 664 -4.46 -11.92 56.39
CA ALA A 664 -4.30 -12.12 57.83
C ALA A 664 -3.68 -13.50 58.16
N ARG A 665 -3.99 -14.55 57.39
CA ARG A 665 -3.38 -15.88 57.56
C ARG A 665 -1.89 -15.89 57.22
N PHE A 666 -1.47 -15.16 56.20
CA PHE A 666 -0.04 -14.97 55.91
C PHE A 666 0.66 -14.34 57.12
N LEU A 667 0.12 -13.24 57.64
CA LEU A 667 0.68 -12.54 58.80
C LEU A 667 0.69 -13.40 60.08
N ALA A 668 -0.27 -14.32 60.25
CA ALA A 668 -0.32 -15.23 61.39
C ALA A 668 0.81 -16.28 61.39
N THR A 669 1.57 -16.43 60.29
CA THR A 669 2.73 -17.32 60.24
C THR A 669 3.98 -16.76 60.91
N PHE A 670 3.97 -15.47 61.29
CA PHE A 670 5.08 -14.79 61.96
C PHE A 670 4.71 -14.49 63.42
N PRO A 671 5.64 -14.71 64.37
CA PRO A 671 5.46 -14.26 65.74
C PRO A 671 5.46 -12.73 65.81
N ASP A 672 4.83 -12.16 66.83
CA ASP A 672 4.94 -10.72 67.11
C ASP A 672 6.34 -10.42 67.68
N ALA A 673 6.99 -9.39 67.12
CA ALA A 673 8.34 -8.93 67.49
C ALA A 673 8.34 -7.96 68.67
#